data_AF-A0A4P5PNI6-F1
#
_entry.id   AF-A0A4P5PNI6-F1
#
_cell.length_a   1.000
_cell.length_b   1.000
_cell.length_c   1.000
_cell.angle_alpha   90.00
_cell.angle_beta   90.00
_cell.angle_gamma   90.00
#
_symmetry.space_group_name_H-M   'P 1'
#
loop_
_entity.id
_entity.type
_entity.pdbx_description
1 polymer ?
#
loop_
_entity_poly.entity_id
_entity_poly.type
_entity_poly.pdbx_seq_one_letter_code
_entity_poly.pdbx_strand_id
1 'polypeptide(L)'
;MKLVKGEGGIVIKKAIKAAAIFLALHILSLPAWAKEVAASSYSTQKSSTSSYVLEETSTDSSEEETVSSSEVSEPPVSESASEAAVEEEPDSRAAVGSGIADNPYLVTTFQELKDVLNIAAGGQTKYIKLENDIVYNANWISINQSTVIDGDGHALLYSGSNYDTPQFSTGANNIDVHYKNLSFGSSTYPNSSWYGILYTGSNGIRFTVENVNYHIQNGSQPFWGNNGSSNTLTFKGKNQFYSSGRSNGGEFIEGFRTVSFAEDSDTTVYNDSPNATGVFYSTSQSVTVEKRASLAIESSKDYLFYNSAVLNVQEQAKFSYKKIRGTNYVSNMATLCTAALTMNFDEASIGHFTTNANSFSGSNPTINANAPDSIVFDAASTSKQVLSSMSPIFKRVDTAAALYKLAYLSADGQKTYVPKVNSGASYSVASRNIDDGYSFVYAPMPSIDQPTAAPVTGPDISSLEVQLTAAAPATTSSSNVRYKLANKRLYSGALAEDTAQDSIQNADTTNGVNEVADIVLTNHSLPVGAETNHSFTRLLAGNYYVYAQADDQRIAGYTFESLWQETVAEVPPYVLIQFSNKALAFDSPKSGPFGKEQNLEEYTMRNAGNLPTEIRLKEITRKAESSPAISLVEQFNTKQQEVILSLIAEKVDSGTRVTLGPLTEKDPLSLTPVLLHPFWDTDAQAALYLAGDYSGPLTEPQTLSYRFSFTISGVPTN
;
A
#
# COMPACT_ATOMS: atom_id res chain seq x y z
N MET A 1 -46.99 30.22 -23.03
CA MET A 1 -46.48 31.60 -23.20
C MET A 1 -45.44 31.85 -22.12
N LYS A 2 -44.28 32.44 -22.47
CA LYS A 2 -43.08 32.70 -21.63
C LYS A 2 -42.40 31.49 -20.95
N LEU A 3 -41.07 31.46 -21.08
CA LEU A 3 -40.14 30.62 -20.32
C LEU A 3 -39.70 31.34 -19.02
N VAL A 4 -39.12 30.58 -18.09
CA VAL A 4 -37.95 31.00 -17.29
C VAL A 4 -36.93 29.83 -17.30
N LYS A 5 -35.63 30.12 -17.16
CA LYS A 5 -34.50 29.17 -17.14
C LYS A 5 -33.75 29.20 -15.79
N GLY A 6 -33.13 28.07 -15.46
CA GLY A 6 -31.98 27.87 -14.55
C GLY A 6 -31.53 26.41 -14.73
N GLU A 7 -30.30 26.06 -15.13
CA GLU A 7 -29.02 26.15 -14.39
C GLU A 7 -29.02 25.30 -13.10
N GLY A 8 -28.12 24.33 -12.88
CA GLY A 8 -27.04 23.74 -13.70
C GLY A 8 -26.77 22.29 -13.23
N GLY A 9 -25.88 21.47 -13.78
CA GLY A 9 -24.64 21.78 -14.50
C GLY A 9 -23.41 21.01 -13.97
N ILE A 10 -23.55 20.22 -12.89
CA ILE A 10 -22.41 19.65 -12.12
C ILE A 10 -22.61 18.15 -11.79
N VAL A 11 -22.34 17.25 -12.74
CA VAL A 11 -22.16 15.80 -12.47
C VAL A 11 -20.99 15.22 -13.27
N ILE A 12 -21.02 15.40 -14.59
CA ILE A 12 -20.14 14.69 -15.55
C ILE A 12 -18.63 14.97 -15.35
N LYS A 13 -18.25 16.11 -14.76
CA LYS A 13 -16.82 16.46 -14.53
C LYS A 13 -16.13 15.67 -13.41
N LYS A 14 -16.85 14.99 -12.50
CA LYS A 14 -16.21 14.15 -11.46
C LYS A 14 -15.73 12.80 -12.02
N ALA A 15 -16.54 12.12 -12.84
CA ALA A 15 -16.19 10.83 -13.43
C ALA A 15 -14.93 10.90 -14.31
N ILE A 16 -14.80 11.96 -15.12
CA ILE A 16 -13.63 12.16 -16.00
C ILE A 16 -12.35 12.40 -15.18
N LYS A 17 -12.43 13.07 -14.02
CA LYS A 17 -11.28 13.22 -13.11
C LYS A 17 -10.86 11.89 -12.46
N ALA A 18 -11.81 11.03 -12.08
CA ALA A 18 -11.49 9.72 -11.53
C ALA A 18 -10.73 8.84 -12.56
N ALA A 19 -11.22 8.79 -13.81
CA ALA A 19 -10.55 8.08 -14.90
C ALA A 19 -9.14 8.64 -15.20
N ALA A 20 -8.97 9.97 -15.20
CA ALA A 20 -7.67 10.60 -15.42
C ALA A 20 -6.66 10.31 -14.29
N ILE A 21 -7.12 10.19 -13.04
CA ILE A 21 -6.26 9.81 -11.90
C ILE A 21 -5.86 8.33 -11.98
N PHE A 22 -6.78 7.43 -12.37
CA PHE A 22 -6.46 6.01 -12.62
C PHE A 22 -5.39 5.82 -13.71
N LEU A 23 -5.41 6.67 -14.74
CA LEU A 23 -4.39 6.67 -15.79
C LEU A 23 -3.05 7.27 -15.31
N ALA A 24 -3.08 8.22 -14.37
CA ALA A 24 -1.88 8.83 -13.81
C ALA A 24 -1.10 7.88 -12.87
N LEU A 25 -1.76 7.03 -12.09
CA LEU A 25 -1.08 6.05 -11.21
C LEU A 25 -0.21 5.06 -12.01
N HIS A 26 -0.60 4.71 -13.24
CA HIS A 26 0.17 3.83 -14.12
C HIS A 26 1.52 4.43 -14.59
N ILE A 27 1.78 5.73 -14.36
CA ILE A 27 3.02 6.40 -14.81
C ILE A 27 4.12 6.32 -13.73
N LEU A 28 3.76 6.02 -12.48
CA LEU A 28 4.71 6.00 -11.36
C LEU A 28 5.56 4.72 -11.29
N SER A 29 5.08 3.59 -11.84
CA SER A 29 5.81 2.32 -11.94
C SER A 29 6.64 2.15 -13.22
N LEU A 30 6.61 3.12 -14.15
CA LEU A 30 7.31 3.01 -15.43
C LEU A 30 8.83 3.33 -15.31
N PRO A 31 9.70 2.53 -15.98
CA PRO A 31 11.13 2.84 -16.12
C PRO A 31 11.34 4.14 -16.94
N ALA A 32 12.50 4.78 -16.74
CA ALA A 32 12.75 6.14 -17.21
C ALA A 32 12.49 6.36 -18.72
N TRP A 33 12.86 5.41 -19.57
CA TRP A 33 12.71 5.52 -21.03
C TRP A 33 11.27 5.72 -21.50
N ALA A 34 10.28 5.19 -20.77
CA ALA A 34 8.87 5.37 -21.11
C ALA A 34 8.36 6.81 -20.84
N LYS A 35 9.06 7.57 -19.99
CA LYS A 35 8.73 8.98 -19.68
C LYS A 35 9.27 9.93 -20.76
N GLU A 36 10.36 9.57 -21.44
CA GLU A 36 10.87 10.33 -22.61
C GLU A 36 10.00 10.16 -23.86
N VAL A 37 9.53 8.94 -24.17
CA VAL A 37 8.66 8.69 -25.34
C VAL A 37 7.31 9.41 -25.22
N ALA A 38 6.81 9.61 -23.99
CA ALA A 38 5.61 10.40 -23.73
C ALA A 38 5.82 11.93 -23.92
N ALA A 39 7.05 12.42 -23.82
CA ALA A 39 7.35 13.85 -23.93
C ALA A 39 7.44 14.34 -25.39
N SER A 40 7.90 13.50 -26.32
CA SER A 40 8.05 13.86 -27.74
C SER A 40 6.73 13.89 -28.52
N SER A 41 5.65 13.31 -27.97
CA SER A 41 4.37 13.10 -28.66
C SER A 41 3.28 14.15 -28.36
N TYR A 42 3.58 15.19 -27.57
CA TYR A 42 2.65 16.29 -27.22
C TYR A 42 3.15 17.69 -27.66
N SER A 43 3.46 17.85 -28.95
CA SER A 43 3.57 19.18 -29.55
C SER A 43 2.20 19.84 -29.69
N THR A 44 2.09 21.14 -29.41
CA THR A 44 0.82 21.79 -29.12
C THR A 44 0.10 22.32 -30.37
N GLN A 45 -0.97 21.64 -30.83
CA GLN A 45 -1.90 22.25 -31.77
C GLN A 45 -2.71 23.37 -31.09
N LYS A 46 -2.34 24.61 -31.40
CA LYS A 46 -2.99 25.83 -30.90
C LYS A 46 -4.21 26.15 -31.76
N SER A 47 -5.40 26.12 -31.16
CA SER A 47 -6.66 26.40 -31.87
C SER A 47 -6.69 27.81 -32.46
N SER A 48 -7.13 27.92 -33.72
CA SER A 48 -7.56 29.15 -34.37
C SER A 48 -8.78 28.85 -35.25
N THR A 49 -9.71 29.80 -35.35
CA THR A 49 -11.08 29.52 -35.83
C THR A 49 -11.45 30.44 -36.98
N SER A 50 -11.81 29.89 -38.15
CA SER A 50 -12.62 30.59 -39.17
C SER A 50 -13.30 29.65 -40.16
N SER A 51 -14.64 29.80 -40.23
CA SER A 51 -15.52 29.74 -41.41
C SER A 51 -15.13 28.98 -42.69
N TYR A 52 -16.04 28.07 -43.12
CA TYR A 52 -16.55 27.81 -44.49
C TYR A 52 -15.55 27.78 -45.68
N VAL A 53 -15.58 26.82 -46.63
CA VAL A 53 -16.69 26.40 -47.53
C VAL A 53 -16.46 24.95 -48.03
N LEU A 54 -17.47 24.30 -48.62
CA LEU A 54 -17.40 23.00 -49.32
C LEU A 54 -16.99 23.16 -50.80
N GLU A 55 -16.13 22.29 -51.34
CA GLU A 55 -16.31 21.71 -52.69
C GLU A 55 -15.46 20.44 -52.91
N GLU A 56 -15.61 19.79 -54.07
CA GLU A 56 -15.27 18.39 -54.34
C GLU A 56 -14.01 18.19 -55.22
N THR A 57 -13.56 16.93 -55.38
CA THR A 57 -12.75 16.41 -56.53
C THR A 57 -11.31 16.95 -56.72
N SER A 58 -10.36 16.29 -57.40
CA SER A 58 -10.18 14.87 -57.80
C SER A 58 -8.74 14.61 -58.28
N THR A 59 -8.27 13.35 -58.18
CA THR A 59 -7.32 12.64 -59.10
C THR A 59 -6.03 13.32 -59.63
N ASP A 60 -4.90 12.72 -59.20
CA ASP A 60 -3.92 12.00 -60.06
C ASP A 60 -2.76 12.76 -60.78
N SER A 61 -1.61 12.05 -60.90
CA SER A 61 -0.41 12.31 -61.76
C SER A 61 0.39 13.63 -61.53
N SER A 62 1.69 13.75 -61.86
CA SER A 62 2.80 12.78 -62.05
C SER A 62 4.17 13.52 -62.10
N GLU A 63 5.24 12.82 -61.76
CA GLU A 63 6.63 12.86 -62.31
C GLU A 63 7.34 14.17 -62.76
N GLU A 64 8.57 14.32 -62.22
CA GLU A 64 9.85 14.65 -62.90
C GLU A 64 10.44 16.08 -63.12
N GLU A 65 11.75 16.12 -62.80
CA GLU A 65 12.93 16.79 -63.40
C GLU A 65 13.13 18.33 -63.59
N THR A 66 13.97 18.88 -62.67
CA THR A 66 15.29 19.55 -62.89
C THR A 66 15.50 20.88 -63.68
N VAL A 67 16.75 21.39 -63.56
CA VAL A 67 17.48 22.45 -64.30
C VAL A 67 17.34 23.95 -63.90
N SER A 68 18.17 24.32 -62.91
CA SER A 68 19.18 25.41 -62.93
C SER A 68 19.07 26.63 -63.87
N SER A 69 19.19 27.84 -63.29
CA SER A 69 20.10 28.91 -63.78
C SER A 69 20.31 30.00 -62.71
N SER A 70 21.34 30.84 -62.84
CA SER A 70 21.86 31.70 -61.75
C SER A 70 22.60 32.96 -62.22
N GLU A 71 22.36 34.11 -61.57
CA GLU A 71 23.23 35.31 -61.50
C GLU A 71 22.71 36.16 -60.29
N VAL A 72 23.41 36.36 -59.16
CA VAL A 72 24.73 36.98 -58.83
C VAL A 72 24.65 38.49 -58.58
N SER A 73 24.87 38.89 -57.31
CA SER A 73 25.26 40.23 -56.84
C SER A 73 25.75 40.14 -55.39
N GLU A 74 26.98 40.59 -55.11
CA GLU A 74 27.75 40.37 -53.87
C GLU A 74 28.63 41.60 -53.51
N PRO A 75 29.32 41.65 -52.35
CA PRO A 75 28.97 41.13 -51.02
C PRO A 75 29.04 42.34 -50.03
N PRO A 76 30.03 42.59 -49.12
CA PRO A 76 30.85 41.76 -48.21
C PRO A 76 30.15 41.60 -46.82
N VAL A 77 30.67 41.00 -45.74
CA VAL A 77 31.96 40.38 -45.34
C VAL A 77 31.58 39.04 -44.66
N SER A 78 32.24 37.88 -44.80
CA SER A 78 33.52 37.44 -44.19
C SER A 78 33.63 37.75 -42.67
N GLU A 79 34.09 36.85 -41.80
CA GLU A 79 35.08 35.77 -42.01
C GLU A 79 34.54 34.33 -42.19
N SER A 80 35.43 33.46 -42.66
CA SER A 80 35.22 32.03 -42.91
C SER A 80 36.32 31.21 -42.22
N ALA A 81 35.99 29.99 -41.79
CA ALA A 81 36.96 28.95 -41.45
C ALA A 81 36.41 27.59 -41.89
N SER A 82 36.74 27.19 -43.12
CA SER A 82 36.47 25.85 -43.65
C SER A 82 37.52 24.84 -43.17
N GLU A 83 37.08 23.59 -42.96
CA GLU A 83 37.87 22.35 -42.95
C GLU A 83 39.30 22.39 -42.38
N ALA A 84 39.44 21.84 -41.17
CA ALA A 84 40.57 21.00 -40.84
C ALA A 84 40.02 19.60 -40.49
N ALA A 85 40.10 18.66 -41.44
CA ALA A 85 39.98 17.25 -41.11
C ALA A 85 41.25 16.85 -40.36
N VAL A 86 41.17 16.81 -39.04
CA VAL A 86 42.28 16.33 -38.21
C VAL A 86 42.27 14.80 -38.26
N GLU A 87 43.10 14.23 -39.12
CA GLU A 87 43.66 12.90 -38.86
C GLU A 87 44.50 13.01 -37.58
N GLU A 88 43.92 12.66 -36.43
CA GLU A 88 44.72 12.37 -35.25
C GLU A 88 45.49 11.07 -35.52
N GLU A 89 46.75 11.22 -35.95
CA GLU A 89 47.78 10.19 -35.81
C GLU A 89 47.65 9.57 -34.41
N PRO A 90 47.42 8.25 -34.30
CA PRO A 90 47.23 7.60 -33.00
C PRO A 90 48.59 7.51 -32.30
N ASP A 91 48.94 8.56 -31.54
CA ASP A 91 50.10 8.57 -30.63
C ASP A 91 49.94 7.41 -29.64
N SER A 92 50.60 6.29 -29.95
CA SER A 92 50.29 4.97 -29.40
C SER A 92 50.85 4.83 -27.99
N ARG A 93 50.24 5.57 -27.07
CA ARG A 93 50.61 5.63 -25.67
C ARG A 93 50.41 4.26 -25.04
N ALA A 94 51.48 3.69 -24.48
CA ALA A 94 51.36 2.41 -23.80
C ALA A 94 50.43 2.57 -22.59
N ALA A 95 49.38 1.75 -22.53
CA ALA A 95 48.37 1.77 -21.48
C ALA A 95 48.99 1.79 -20.08
N VAL A 96 48.59 2.78 -19.28
CA VAL A 96 49.25 3.12 -18.01
C VAL A 96 48.75 2.19 -16.89
N GLY A 97 49.65 1.77 -16.00
CA GLY A 97 49.32 0.93 -14.84
C GLY A 97 49.96 -0.47 -14.90
N SER A 98 49.53 -1.38 -14.03
CA SER A 98 50.12 -2.73 -13.91
C SER A 98 49.09 -3.85 -13.87
N GLY A 99 47.83 -3.58 -14.23
CA GLY A 99 46.78 -4.59 -14.38
C GLY A 99 46.29 -5.25 -13.09
N ILE A 100 46.55 -4.67 -11.92
CA ILE A 100 46.09 -5.16 -10.61
C ILE A 100 44.95 -4.27 -10.07
N ALA A 101 44.21 -4.74 -9.06
CA ALA A 101 43.03 -4.02 -8.54
C ALA A 101 43.31 -2.55 -8.16
N ASP A 102 44.39 -2.29 -7.43
CA ASP A 102 44.77 -0.95 -6.96
C ASP A 102 45.54 -0.12 -8.01
N ASN A 103 45.87 -0.71 -9.16
CA ASN A 103 46.62 -0.08 -10.26
C ASN A 103 46.25 -0.76 -11.60
N PRO A 104 45.00 -0.58 -12.08
CA PRO A 104 44.50 -1.22 -13.30
C PRO A 104 45.22 -0.69 -14.54
N TYR A 105 45.09 -1.38 -15.67
CA TYR A 105 45.45 -0.80 -16.96
C TYR A 105 44.42 0.25 -17.37
N LEU A 106 44.86 1.51 -17.47
CA LEU A 106 44.09 2.64 -17.95
C LEU A 106 44.07 2.63 -19.49
N VAL A 107 42.88 2.71 -20.09
CA VAL A 107 42.70 2.68 -21.55
C VAL A 107 41.71 3.74 -22.03
N THR A 108 42.09 4.45 -23.09
CA THR A 108 41.30 5.49 -23.76
C THR A 108 40.83 5.08 -25.16
N THR A 109 41.51 4.11 -25.78
CA THR A 109 41.24 3.63 -27.15
C THR A 109 41.02 2.12 -27.22
N PHE A 110 40.40 1.67 -28.31
CA PHE A 110 40.20 0.25 -28.58
C PHE A 110 41.50 -0.52 -28.80
N GLN A 111 42.53 0.12 -29.36
CA GLN A 111 43.82 -0.54 -29.60
C GLN A 111 44.58 -0.75 -28.28
N GLU A 112 44.56 0.22 -27.35
CA GLU A 112 45.06 0.04 -25.99
C GLU A 112 44.32 -1.10 -25.27
N LEU A 113 42.98 -1.12 -25.32
CA LEU A 113 42.15 -2.21 -24.75
C LEU A 113 42.54 -3.59 -25.30
N LYS A 114 42.74 -3.69 -26.61
CA LYS A 114 43.17 -4.92 -27.30
C LYS A 114 44.57 -5.36 -26.85
N ASP A 115 45.51 -4.43 -26.74
CA ASP A 115 46.89 -4.75 -26.36
C ASP A 115 46.98 -5.17 -24.89
N VAL A 116 46.30 -4.48 -23.96
CA VAL A 116 46.27 -4.91 -22.55
C VAL A 116 45.58 -6.25 -22.37
N LEU A 117 44.56 -6.58 -23.18
CA LEU A 117 43.94 -7.92 -23.18
C LEU A 117 44.91 -9.02 -23.62
N ASN A 118 45.89 -8.72 -24.48
CA ASN A 118 46.94 -9.66 -24.90
C ASN A 118 48.10 -9.83 -23.90
N ILE A 119 48.32 -8.90 -22.95
CA ILE A 119 49.37 -9.04 -21.92
C ILE A 119 49.09 -10.27 -21.02
N ALA A 120 50.07 -11.14 -20.82
CA ALA A 120 49.92 -12.31 -19.93
C ALA A 120 50.14 -11.93 -18.46
N ALA A 121 49.13 -12.09 -17.60
CA ALA A 121 49.20 -11.78 -16.16
C ALA A 121 49.56 -13.00 -15.27
N GLY A 122 50.19 -14.05 -15.83
CA GLY A 122 50.70 -15.19 -15.05
C GLY A 122 49.66 -16.00 -14.28
N GLY A 123 48.38 -15.94 -14.67
CA GLY A 123 47.26 -16.59 -13.97
C GLY A 123 46.56 -15.72 -12.93
N GLN A 124 47.00 -14.48 -12.72
CA GLN A 124 46.27 -13.50 -11.90
C GLN A 124 45.11 -12.85 -12.68
N THR A 125 44.07 -12.42 -11.96
CA THR A 125 43.01 -11.59 -12.55
C THR A 125 43.57 -10.26 -13.01
N LYS A 126 43.33 -9.93 -14.28
CA LYS A 126 43.71 -8.65 -14.90
C LYS A 126 42.65 -7.61 -14.65
N TYR A 127 43.05 -6.39 -14.30
CA TYR A 127 42.14 -5.25 -14.11
C TYR A 127 42.41 -4.21 -15.19
N ILE A 128 41.36 -3.81 -15.89
CA ILE A 128 41.35 -2.78 -16.94
C ILE A 128 40.30 -1.74 -16.54
N LYS A 129 40.62 -0.46 -16.73
CA LYS A 129 39.72 0.66 -16.46
C LYS A 129 39.69 1.60 -17.68
N LEU A 130 38.50 1.97 -18.14
CA LEU A 130 38.31 2.97 -19.18
C LEU A 130 38.51 4.38 -18.61
N GLU A 131 39.13 5.26 -19.40
CA GLU A 131 39.22 6.71 -19.18
C GLU A 131 38.51 7.52 -20.28
N ASN A 132 37.88 6.85 -21.25
CA ASN A 132 37.05 7.45 -22.29
C ASN A 132 36.04 6.42 -22.86
N ASP A 133 35.05 6.89 -23.60
CA ASP A 133 34.16 6.04 -24.39
C ASP A 133 34.92 5.43 -25.58
N ILE A 134 34.94 4.10 -25.66
CA ILE A 134 35.70 3.38 -26.70
C ILE A 134 34.76 2.99 -27.84
N VAL A 135 34.91 3.69 -28.97
CA VAL A 135 34.28 3.33 -30.25
C VAL A 135 35.15 2.30 -30.98
N TYR A 136 34.52 1.25 -31.55
CA TYR A 136 35.25 0.20 -32.25
C TYR A 136 34.50 -0.44 -33.43
N ASN A 137 35.25 -0.82 -34.46
CA ASN A 137 34.78 -1.63 -35.58
C ASN A 137 35.85 -2.66 -35.98
N ALA A 138 36.00 -3.68 -35.13
CA ALA A 138 36.92 -4.78 -35.36
C ALA A 138 36.25 -6.12 -35.03
N ASN A 139 36.71 -7.18 -35.69
CA ASN A 139 36.28 -8.54 -35.42
C ASN A 139 37.13 -9.16 -34.32
N TRP A 140 36.50 -9.89 -33.40
CA TRP A 140 37.09 -10.93 -32.54
C TRP A 140 38.31 -10.53 -31.69
N ILE A 141 38.06 -10.08 -30.46
CA ILE A 141 39.04 -10.09 -29.36
C ILE A 141 38.78 -11.29 -28.42
N SER A 142 39.84 -11.91 -27.91
CA SER A 142 39.77 -13.05 -26.99
C SER A 142 40.25 -12.68 -25.58
N ILE A 143 39.39 -12.92 -24.58
CA ILE A 143 39.72 -12.85 -23.16
C ILE A 143 40.27 -14.22 -22.74
N ASN A 144 41.60 -14.30 -22.57
CA ASN A 144 42.33 -15.57 -22.39
C ASN A 144 42.62 -15.94 -20.92
N GLN A 145 42.11 -15.16 -19.97
CA GLN A 145 42.34 -15.31 -18.53
C GLN A 145 41.31 -14.50 -17.73
N SER A 146 41.19 -14.73 -16.42
CA SER A 146 40.28 -13.94 -15.57
C SER A 146 40.59 -12.44 -15.69
N THR A 147 39.54 -11.63 -15.89
CA THR A 147 39.65 -10.21 -16.28
C THR A 147 38.46 -9.40 -15.77
N VAL A 148 38.73 -8.26 -15.13
CA VAL A 148 37.77 -7.21 -14.81
C VAL A 148 37.96 -6.07 -15.80
N ILE A 149 36.87 -5.63 -16.43
CA ILE A 149 36.80 -4.38 -17.21
C ILE A 149 35.85 -3.45 -16.47
N ASP A 150 36.40 -2.35 -15.96
CA ASP A 150 35.68 -1.27 -15.29
C ASP A 150 35.49 -0.11 -16.28
N GLY A 151 34.24 0.25 -16.57
CA GLY A 151 33.93 1.38 -17.44
C GLY A 151 34.11 2.74 -16.76
N ASP A 152 34.10 2.81 -15.42
CA ASP A 152 34.00 4.08 -14.67
C ASP A 152 32.80 4.99 -15.05
N GLY A 153 31.81 4.44 -15.77
CA GLY A 153 30.70 5.18 -16.38
C GLY A 153 30.77 5.28 -17.91
N HIS A 154 31.93 4.97 -18.52
CA HIS A 154 32.14 5.01 -19.97
C HIS A 154 31.47 3.87 -20.75
N ALA A 155 31.42 4.05 -22.07
CA ALA A 155 30.78 3.12 -23.00
C ALA A 155 31.75 2.29 -23.86
N LEU A 156 31.31 1.10 -24.23
CA LEU A 156 31.83 0.28 -25.34
C LEU A 156 30.83 0.37 -26.51
N LEU A 157 31.26 1.00 -27.60
CA LEU A 157 30.39 1.46 -28.70
C LEU A 157 30.79 0.82 -30.04
N TYR A 158 30.06 -0.19 -30.49
CA TYR A 158 30.32 -0.82 -31.78
C TYR A 158 29.76 0.01 -32.94
N SER A 159 30.62 0.41 -33.88
CA SER A 159 30.28 1.23 -35.05
C SER A 159 30.16 0.44 -36.36
N GLY A 160 30.34 -0.88 -36.33
CA GLY A 160 30.14 -1.75 -37.48
C GLY A 160 28.69 -2.21 -37.70
N SER A 161 28.50 -3.07 -38.69
CA SER A 161 27.20 -3.65 -39.08
C SER A 161 27.26 -5.17 -39.29
N ASN A 162 28.33 -5.83 -38.84
CA ASN A 162 28.50 -7.28 -38.91
C ASN A 162 27.96 -7.93 -37.63
N TYR A 163 26.73 -8.44 -37.67
CA TYR A 163 26.08 -9.08 -36.53
C TYR A 163 26.60 -10.51 -36.29
N ASP A 164 27.09 -11.17 -37.35
CA ASP A 164 27.43 -12.60 -37.42
C ASP A 164 28.87 -12.91 -36.99
N THR A 165 29.51 -12.03 -36.20
CA THR A 165 30.88 -12.23 -35.70
C THR A 165 31.01 -11.69 -34.28
N PRO A 166 31.57 -12.46 -33.33
CA PRO A 166 31.71 -12.03 -31.95
C PRO A 166 32.71 -10.87 -31.83
N GLN A 167 32.37 -9.91 -30.99
CA GLN A 167 33.19 -8.72 -30.72
C GLN A 167 34.24 -9.02 -29.65
N PHE A 168 33.78 -9.51 -28.50
CA PHE A 168 34.60 -10.12 -27.46
C PHE A 168 34.23 -11.59 -27.31
N SER A 169 35.19 -12.43 -26.93
CA SER A 169 35.02 -13.87 -26.80
C SER A 169 35.85 -14.44 -25.64
N THR A 170 35.43 -15.57 -25.08
CA THR A 170 36.26 -16.34 -24.14
C THR A 170 37.27 -17.17 -24.92
N GLY A 171 38.57 -16.95 -24.68
CA GLY A 171 39.66 -17.72 -25.31
C GLY A 171 40.23 -18.84 -24.42
N ALA A 172 39.82 -18.92 -23.16
CA ALA A 172 40.26 -19.93 -22.20
C ALA A 172 39.10 -20.47 -21.34
N ASN A 173 39.28 -21.69 -20.81
CA ASN A 173 38.34 -22.32 -19.89
C ASN A 173 38.64 -21.92 -18.43
N ASN A 174 37.64 -22.01 -17.55
CA ASN A 174 37.74 -21.79 -16.10
C ASN A 174 38.22 -20.37 -15.72
N ILE A 175 37.68 -19.34 -16.38
CA ILE A 175 38.03 -17.93 -16.15
C ILE A 175 36.83 -17.13 -15.63
N ASP A 176 37.12 -16.12 -14.83
CA ASP A 176 36.18 -15.14 -14.29
C ASP A 176 36.24 -13.87 -15.12
N VAL A 177 35.16 -13.50 -15.80
CA VAL A 177 35.06 -12.24 -16.54
C VAL A 177 34.07 -11.34 -15.83
N HIS A 178 34.45 -10.10 -15.54
CA HIS A 178 33.59 -9.12 -14.88
C HIS A 178 33.56 -7.82 -15.67
N TYR A 179 32.40 -7.45 -16.21
CA TYR A 179 32.17 -6.13 -16.80
C TYR A 179 31.39 -5.29 -15.80
N LYS A 180 31.92 -4.13 -15.39
CA LYS A 180 31.26 -3.27 -14.41
C LYS A 180 31.26 -1.80 -14.79
N ASN A 181 30.23 -1.06 -14.38
CA ASN A 181 30.06 0.38 -14.62
C ASN A 181 30.18 0.77 -16.11
N LEU A 182 29.57 -0.03 -16.99
CA LEU A 182 29.73 0.04 -18.46
C LEU A 182 28.40 0.29 -19.18
N SER A 183 28.43 1.14 -20.20
CA SER A 183 27.36 1.25 -21.19
C SER A 183 27.71 0.49 -22.48
N PHE A 184 26.73 -0.20 -23.08
CA PHE A 184 26.85 -0.86 -24.38
C PHE A 184 25.84 -0.28 -25.37
N GLY A 185 26.38 0.36 -26.42
CA GLY A 185 25.59 1.01 -27.45
C GLY A 185 24.98 2.37 -27.06
N SER A 186 24.45 3.06 -28.06
CA SER A 186 23.76 4.35 -27.92
C SER A 186 22.83 4.61 -29.10
N SER A 187 22.17 5.77 -29.14
CA SER A 187 21.42 6.23 -30.32
C SER A 187 22.31 6.40 -31.57
N THR A 188 23.57 6.79 -31.38
CA THR A 188 24.58 6.91 -32.45
C THR A 188 25.19 5.57 -32.85
N TYR A 189 25.33 4.65 -31.88
CA TYR A 189 25.92 3.32 -32.06
C TYR A 189 24.95 2.21 -31.62
N PRO A 190 23.84 1.97 -32.37
CA PRO A 190 22.75 1.08 -31.95
C PRO A 190 22.98 -0.40 -32.33
N ASN A 191 24.22 -0.81 -32.64
CA ASN A 191 24.54 -2.12 -33.20
C ASN A 191 25.41 -2.96 -32.25
N SER A 192 25.19 -4.28 -32.21
CA SER A 192 26.07 -5.25 -31.54
C SER A 192 26.16 -6.55 -32.36
N SER A 193 26.28 -7.72 -31.71
CA SER A 193 26.35 -9.03 -32.35
C SER A 193 25.36 -10.01 -31.72
N TRP A 194 24.91 -11.00 -32.49
CA TRP A 194 24.20 -12.19 -31.98
C TRP A 194 24.89 -12.86 -30.79
N TYR A 195 26.21 -12.79 -30.76
CA TYR A 195 27.06 -13.48 -29.80
C TYR A 195 27.24 -12.75 -28.47
N GLY A 196 26.44 -11.70 -28.21
CA GLY A 196 26.45 -10.96 -26.97
C GLY A 196 27.62 -10.00 -26.81
N ILE A 197 27.62 -9.30 -25.66
CA ILE A 197 28.75 -8.46 -25.23
C ILE A 197 30.00 -9.29 -24.89
N LEU A 198 29.83 -10.62 -24.72
CA LEU A 198 30.89 -11.62 -24.57
C LEU A 198 30.42 -12.98 -25.09
N TYR A 199 31.01 -13.45 -26.19
CA TYR A 199 30.80 -14.80 -26.72
C TYR A 199 31.40 -15.85 -25.78
N THR A 200 30.55 -16.50 -24.99
CA THR A 200 30.96 -17.49 -23.99
C THR A 200 31.05 -18.88 -24.62
N GLY A 201 32.03 -19.05 -25.53
CA GLY A 201 32.32 -20.28 -26.25
C GLY A 201 33.08 -21.35 -25.44
N SER A 202 33.78 -20.95 -24.38
CA SER A 202 34.57 -21.81 -23.50
C SER A 202 33.75 -22.34 -22.30
N ASN A 203 34.31 -23.26 -21.52
CA ASN A 203 33.65 -23.91 -20.37
C ASN A 203 34.22 -23.45 -19.03
N GLY A 204 33.40 -23.51 -17.97
CA GLY A 204 33.78 -23.08 -16.61
C GLY A 204 33.82 -21.56 -16.44
N ILE A 205 33.13 -20.81 -17.30
CA ILE A 205 33.18 -19.35 -17.35
C ILE A 205 32.21 -18.76 -16.34
N ARG A 206 32.71 -17.88 -15.47
CA ARG A 206 31.87 -17.09 -14.57
C ARG A 206 31.81 -15.67 -15.11
N PHE A 207 30.75 -15.33 -15.83
CA PHE A 207 30.53 -13.97 -16.34
C PHE A 207 29.71 -13.18 -15.33
N THR A 208 30.26 -12.08 -14.82
CA THR A 208 29.56 -11.12 -13.96
C THR A 208 29.33 -9.81 -14.73
N VAL A 209 28.14 -9.24 -14.58
CA VAL A 209 27.82 -7.87 -15.01
C VAL A 209 27.34 -7.06 -13.81
N GLU A 210 27.88 -5.86 -13.63
CA GLU A 210 27.59 -4.99 -12.47
C GLU A 210 27.39 -3.54 -12.91
N ASN A 211 26.25 -2.92 -12.61
CA ASN A 211 25.93 -1.56 -13.05
C ASN A 211 26.03 -1.37 -14.59
N VAL A 212 25.50 -2.32 -15.36
CA VAL A 212 25.57 -2.32 -16.83
C VAL A 212 24.30 -1.78 -17.47
N ASN A 213 24.47 -0.82 -18.40
CA ASN A 213 23.42 -0.33 -19.29
C ASN A 213 23.64 -0.88 -20.70
N TYR A 214 22.60 -1.38 -21.37
CA TYR A 214 22.66 -1.94 -22.71
C TYR A 214 21.50 -1.39 -23.53
N HIS A 215 21.82 -0.67 -24.62
CA HIS A 215 20.84 -0.08 -25.52
C HIS A 215 21.22 -0.38 -26.98
N ILE A 216 20.77 -1.54 -27.47
CA ILE A 216 21.07 -2.03 -28.82
C ILE A 216 19.78 -2.29 -29.58
N GLN A 217 19.78 -1.95 -30.86
CA GLN A 217 18.68 -2.22 -31.78
C GLN A 217 19.01 -3.42 -32.67
N ASN A 218 20.12 -3.40 -33.40
CA ASN A 218 20.50 -4.45 -34.35
C ASN A 218 21.64 -5.32 -33.81
N GLY A 219 21.55 -6.64 -33.97
CA GLY A 219 22.34 -7.58 -33.17
C GLY A 219 21.95 -7.53 -31.69
N SER A 220 20.67 -7.25 -31.39
CA SER A 220 20.18 -7.06 -30.01
C SER A 220 19.95 -8.39 -29.28
N GLN A 221 21.05 -9.02 -28.89
CA GLN A 221 21.13 -10.16 -27.99
C GLN A 221 22.22 -9.86 -26.96
N PRO A 222 21.90 -9.58 -25.68
CA PRO A 222 22.92 -9.17 -24.70
C PRO A 222 23.89 -10.30 -24.32
N PHE A 223 23.39 -11.54 -24.15
CA PHE A 223 24.16 -12.66 -23.62
C PHE A 223 24.04 -13.93 -24.47
N TRP A 224 25.18 -14.54 -24.79
CA TRP A 224 25.29 -15.83 -25.48
C TRP A 224 26.30 -16.75 -24.77
N GLY A 225 25.93 -18.01 -24.57
CA GLY A 225 26.80 -19.06 -24.05
C GLY A 225 26.63 -20.41 -24.76
N ASN A 226 27.69 -21.22 -24.74
CA ASN A 226 27.77 -22.50 -25.45
C ASN A 226 26.89 -23.66 -24.92
N ASN A 227 25.86 -23.39 -24.10
CA ASN A 227 25.08 -24.39 -23.38
C ASN A 227 25.86 -25.25 -22.36
N GLY A 228 27.09 -24.88 -22.01
CA GLY A 228 27.93 -25.54 -21.01
C GLY A 228 27.38 -25.43 -19.59
N SER A 229 27.25 -26.55 -18.89
CA SER A 229 26.64 -26.62 -17.55
C SER A 229 27.50 -26.05 -16.41
N SER A 230 28.77 -25.72 -16.68
CA SER A 230 29.67 -25.05 -15.74
C SER A 230 29.80 -23.54 -15.99
N ASN A 231 29.05 -22.99 -16.96
CA ASN A 231 29.03 -21.55 -17.26
C ASN A 231 27.92 -20.85 -16.46
N THR A 232 28.28 -19.77 -15.78
CA THR A 232 27.38 -18.99 -14.92
C THR A 232 27.34 -17.54 -15.38
N LEU A 233 26.15 -16.92 -15.37
CA LEU A 233 25.94 -15.49 -15.58
C LEU A 233 25.38 -14.87 -14.31
N THR A 234 26.03 -13.85 -13.76
CA THR A 234 25.61 -13.17 -12.52
C THR A 234 25.45 -11.67 -12.74
N PHE A 235 24.28 -11.14 -12.38
CA PHE A 235 23.96 -9.71 -12.41
C PHE A 235 24.13 -9.11 -11.01
N LYS A 236 24.71 -7.92 -10.90
CA LYS A 236 24.94 -7.18 -9.64
C LYS A 236 24.60 -5.70 -9.79
N GLY A 237 24.35 -5.02 -8.67
CA GLY A 237 24.05 -3.59 -8.68
C GLY A 237 22.83 -3.29 -9.56
N LYS A 238 22.85 -2.17 -10.29
CA LYS A 238 21.69 -1.73 -11.10
C LYS A 238 21.91 -1.88 -12.60
N ASN A 239 21.18 -2.78 -13.24
CA ASN A 239 21.33 -3.07 -14.67
C ASN A 239 20.07 -2.73 -15.49
N GLN A 240 20.26 -2.31 -16.73
CA GLN A 240 19.19 -2.00 -17.66
C GLN A 240 19.51 -2.55 -19.05
N PHE A 241 18.62 -3.37 -19.60
CA PHE A 241 18.76 -3.98 -20.92
C PHE A 241 17.59 -3.60 -21.81
N TYR A 242 17.87 -2.94 -22.93
CA TYR A 242 16.89 -2.51 -23.91
C TYR A 242 17.24 -3.08 -25.29
N SER A 243 16.27 -3.72 -25.93
CA SER A 243 16.42 -4.42 -27.21
C SER A 243 15.14 -4.31 -28.03
N SER A 244 15.17 -3.54 -29.13
CA SER A 244 13.94 -3.16 -29.86
C SER A 244 14.11 -2.94 -31.38
N GLY A 245 15.20 -3.41 -32.00
CA GLY A 245 15.42 -3.19 -33.44
C GLY A 245 14.50 -4.02 -34.33
N ARG A 246 14.39 -3.65 -35.61
CA ARG A 246 13.51 -4.33 -36.59
C ARG A 246 14.23 -5.39 -37.44
N SER A 247 15.56 -5.45 -37.35
CA SER A 247 16.41 -6.32 -38.13
C SER A 247 17.54 -6.83 -37.26
N ASN A 248 17.62 -8.15 -37.10
CA ASN A 248 18.62 -8.87 -36.30
C ASN A 248 18.52 -8.57 -34.80
N GLY A 249 17.94 -9.49 -34.04
CA GLY A 249 17.96 -9.41 -32.58
C GLY A 249 17.40 -10.67 -31.92
N GLY A 250 18.02 -11.04 -30.81
CA GLY A 250 17.92 -12.36 -30.20
C GLY A 250 17.29 -12.36 -28.80
N GLU A 251 17.51 -13.47 -28.09
CA GLU A 251 17.09 -13.69 -26.71
C GLU A 251 17.62 -12.59 -25.77
N PHE A 252 17.09 -12.49 -24.56
CA PHE A 252 17.78 -11.76 -23.50
C PHE A 252 19.04 -12.55 -23.06
N ILE A 253 18.88 -13.86 -22.82
CA ILE A 253 19.97 -14.78 -22.46
C ILE A 253 19.82 -16.09 -23.23
N GLU A 254 20.82 -16.42 -24.05
CA GLU A 254 20.97 -17.75 -24.65
C GLU A 254 22.10 -18.55 -23.97
N GLY A 255 21.82 -19.82 -23.69
CA GLY A 255 22.82 -20.87 -23.47
C GLY A 255 23.66 -20.80 -22.19
N PHE A 256 23.40 -19.85 -21.30
CA PHE A 256 23.79 -19.97 -19.89
C PHE A 256 22.82 -20.92 -19.16
N ARG A 257 23.34 -21.97 -18.51
CA ARG A 257 22.51 -22.91 -17.73
C ARG A 257 22.24 -22.43 -16.30
N THR A 258 23.10 -21.56 -15.77
CA THR A 258 22.96 -21.01 -14.43
C THR A 258 23.01 -19.49 -14.53
N VAL A 259 21.95 -18.83 -14.11
CA VAL A 259 21.83 -17.37 -14.08
C VAL A 259 21.45 -16.95 -12.67
N SER A 260 22.13 -15.96 -12.10
CA SER A 260 21.69 -15.33 -10.86
C SER A 260 21.65 -13.80 -10.92
N PHE A 261 20.66 -13.22 -10.27
CA PHE A 261 20.53 -11.79 -10.03
C PHE A 261 20.82 -11.61 -8.54
N ALA A 262 22.02 -11.13 -8.23
CA ALA A 262 22.64 -11.19 -6.92
C ALA A 262 21.87 -10.39 -5.86
N GLU A 263 22.11 -10.69 -4.58
CA GLU A 263 21.52 -9.98 -3.44
C GLU A 263 21.60 -8.43 -3.62
N ASP A 264 20.50 -7.75 -3.32
CA ASP A 264 20.27 -6.30 -3.54
C ASP A 264 20.39 -5.77 -5.00
N SER A 265 20.52 -6.62 -6.04
CA SER A 265 20.54 -6.15 -7.43
C SER A 265 19.17 -5.70 -7.96
N ASP A 266 19.16 -4.72 -8.88
CA ASP A 266 17.96 -4.22 -9.58
C ASP A 266 18.18 -4.31 -11.09
N THR A 267 17.48 -5.22 -11.76
CA THR A 267 17.67 -5.46 -13.20
C THR A 267 16.36 -5.32 -13.97
N THR A 268 16.37 -4.42 -14.97
CA THR A 268 15.25 -4.19 -15.87
C THR A 268 15.58 -4.66 -17.29
N VAL A 269 14.63 -5.32 -17.94
CA VAL A 269 14.78 -5.91 -19.27
C VAL A 269 13.58 -5.54 -20.14
N TYR A 270 13.84 -4.96 -21.31
CA TYR A 270 12.89 -4.81 -22.41
C TYR A 270 13.43 -5.55 -23.64
N ASN A 271 12.85 -6.70 -23.97
CA ASN A 271 13.28 -7.53 -25.10
C ASN A 271 12.14 -7.70 -26.13
N ASP A 272 12.13 -6.81 -27.12
CA ASP A 272 11.22 -6.79 -28.28
C ASP A 272 12.02 -6.92 -29.57
N SER A 273 12.76 -8.02 -29.72
CA SER A 273 13.63 -8.30 -30.88
C SER A 273 12.95 -9.22 -31.91
N PRO A 274 13.41 -9.29 -33.18
CA PRO A 274 12.67 -9.97 -34.26
C PRO A 274 12.92 -11.47 -34.45
N ASN A 275 14.08 -12.04 -34.11
CA ASN A 275 14.42 -13.40 -34.54
C ASN A 275 14.31 -14.46 -33.44
N ALA A 276 14.51 -14.06 -32.18
CA ALA A 276 14.43 -14.94 -31.03
C ALA A 276 13.02 -15.42 -30.68
N THR A 277 12.93 -16.58 -30.05
CA THR A 277 11.66 -17.21 -29.64
C THR A 277 11.40 -17.09 -28.14
N GLY A 278 12.47 -17.08 -27.33
CA GLY A 278 12.40 -16.97 -25.87
C GLY A 278 13.00 -15.68 -25.32
N VAL A 279 12.68 -15.36 -24.06
CA VAL A 279 13.49 -14.43 -23.25
C VAL A 279 14.76 -15.15 -22.81
N PHE A 280 14.59 -16.33 -22.21
CA PHE A 280 15.66 -17.22 -21.82
C PHE A 280 15.62 -18.48 -22.69
N TYR A 281 16.74 -18.84 -23.31
CA TYR A 281 16.83 -20.03 -24.16
C TYR A 281 17.99 -20.91 -23.75
N SER A 282 17.72 -22.17 -23.40
CA SER A 282 18.75 -23.13 -23.03
C SER A 282 18.30 -24.56 -23.33
N THR A 283 19.22 -25.50 -23.25
CA THR A 283 18.92 -26.94 -23.14
C THR A 283 18.35 -27.31 -21.77
N SER A 284 18.71 -26.57 -20.72
CA SER A 284 18.09 -26.56 -19.38
C SER A 284 18.63 -25.37 -18.59
N GLN A 285 17.84 -24.74 -17.72
CA GLN A 285 18.28 -23.54 -16.99
C GLN A 285 17.80 -23.48 -15.53
N SER A 286 18.64 -22.92 -14.65
CA SER A 286 18.26 -22.39 -13.35
C SER A 286 18.45 -20.87 -13.36
N VAL A 287 17.39 -20.13 -13.06
CA VAL A 287 17.42 -18.67 -12.85
C VAL A 287 17.08 -18.40 -11.40
N THR A 288 17.97 -17.70 -10.70
CA THR A 288 17.79 -17.31 -9.30
C THR A 288 17.75 -15.79 -9.18
N VAL A 289 16.66 -15.25 -8.66
CA VAL A 289 16.62 -13.88 -8.12
C VAL A 289 16.93 -14.02 -6.64
N GLU A 290 18.12 -13.56 -6.23
CA GLU A 290 18.65 -13.73 -4.87
C GLU A 290 18.00 -12.74 -3.89
N LYS A 291 18.27 -12.90 -2.59
CA LYS A 291 17.61 -12.17 -1.49
C LYS A 291 17.51 -10.66 -1.75
N ARG A 292 16.32 -10.07 -1.54
CA ARG A 292 15.96 -8.66 -1.80
C ARG A 292 16.12 -8.16 -3.25
N ALA A 293 16.63 -8.97 -4.19
CA ALA A 293 16.89 -8.53 -5.56
C ALA A 293 15.60 -8.36 -6.39
N SER A 294 15.69 -7.56 -7.45
CA SER A 294 14.59 -7.14 -8.32
C SER A 294 14.91 -7.51 -9.77
N LEU A 295 14.00 -8.24 -10.42
CA LEU A 295 14.03 -8.55 -11.85
C LEU A 295 12.68 -8.21 -12.49
N ALA A 296 12.69 -7.28 -13.43
CA ALA A 296 11.52 -6.88 -14.20
C ALA A 296 11.75 -7.05 -15.71
N ILE A 297 10.91 -7.87 -16.35
CA ILE A 297 11.03 -8.25 -17.76
C ILE A 297 9.75 -7.90 -18.51
N GLU A 298 9.83 -6.95 -19.45
CA GLU A 298 8.87 -6.81 -20.53
C GLU A 298 9.41 -7.46 -21.80
N SER A 299 8.62 -8.30 -22.48
CA SER A 299 9.08 -8.93 -23.71
C SER A 299 7.95 -9.31 -24.67
N SER A 300 8.21 -9.21 -25.98
CA SER A 300 7.32 -9.69 -27.03
C SER A 300 7.54 -11.16 -27.41
N LYS A 301 8.47 -11.86 -26.75
CA LYS A 301 8.81 -13.27 -26.98
C LYS A 301 7.69 -14.22 -26.62
N ASP A 302 7.58 -15.32 -27.34
CA ASP A 302 6.49 -16.29 -27.17
C ASP A 302 6.73 -17.27 -26.02
N TYR A 303 8.00 -17.43 -25.63
CA TYR A 303 8.43 -18.19 -24.46
C TYR A 303 9.10 -17.29 -23.42
N LEU A 304 8.76 -17.44 -22.14
CA LEU A 304 9.62 -16.94 -21.06
C LEU A 304 10.87 -17.83 -20.99
N PHE A 305 10.67 -19.14 -20.78
CA PHE A 305 11.71 -20.16 -20.86
C PHE A 305 11.53 -21.08 -22.07
N TYR A 306 12.58 -21.24 -22.87
CA TYR A 306 12.66 -22.34 -23.83
C TYR A 306 13.39 -23.53 -23.20
N ASN A 307 12.75 -24.70 -23.29
CA ASN A 307 13.10 -25.94 -22.60
C ASN A 307 13.04 -25.82 -21.06
N SER A 308 13.46 -26.86 -20.35
CA SER A 308 13.14 -27.06 -18.94
C SER A 308 13.87 -26.08 -18.03
N ALA A 309 13.14 -25.49 -17.10
CA ALA A 309 13.63 -24.40 -16.26
C ALA A 309 13.26 -24.53 -14.78
N VAL A 310 14.12 -23.99 -13.93
CA VAL A 310 13.84 -23.70 -12.52
C VAL A 310 13.98 -22.20 -12.30
N LEU A 311 12.93 -21.56 -11.81
CA LEU A 311 12.97 -20.19 -11.29
C LEU A 311 13.02 -20.26 -9.76
N ASN A 312 13.98 -19.59 -9.14
CA ASN A 312 14.06 -19.40 -7.70
C ASN A 312 13.94 -17.90 -7.42
N VAL A 313 13.02 -17.52 -6.53
CA VAL A 313 12.84 -16.13 -6.06
C VAL A 313 12.97 -16.16 -4.55
N GLN A 314 14.15 -15.73 -4.07
CA GLN A 314 14.54 -15.87 -2.67
C GLN A 314 13.83 -14.86 -1.76
N GLU A 315 14.15 -14.90 -0.47
CA GLU A 315 13.57 -14.05 0.57
C GLU A 315 13.51 -12.56 0.16
N GLN A 316 12.35 -11.93 0.30
CA GLN A 316 12.06 -10.53 -0.09
C GLN A 316 12.34 -10.16 -1.56
N ALA A 317 12.72 -11.12 -2.42
CA ALA A 317 13.07 -10.88 -3.81
C ALA A 317 11.84 -10.75 -4.70
N LYS A 318 11.99 -10.08 -5.86
CA LYS A 318 10.88 -9.71 -6.74
C LYS A 318 11.16 -10.16 -8.17
N PHE A 319 10.32 -11.04 -8.69
CA PHE A 319 10.31 -11.42 -10.10
C PHE A 319 9.04 -10.91 -10.77
N SER A 320 9.17 -10.15 -11.86
CA SER A 320 8.04 -9.76 -12.69
C SER A 320 8.30 -10.02 -14.17
N TYR A 321 7.33 -10.65 -14.84
CA TYR A 321 7.33 -10.92 -16.28
C TYR A 321 6.04 -10.44 -16.93
N LYS A 322 6.18 -9.70 -18.02
CA LYS A 322 5.09 -9.11 -18.79
C LYS A 322 5.24 -9.43 -20.28
N LYS A 323 4.41 -10.32 -20.79
CA LYS A 323 4.28 -10.55 -22.25
C LYS A 323 3.60 -9.33 -22.87
N ILE A 324 4.33 -8.56 -23.67
CA ILE A 324 3.81 -7.41 -24.42
C ILE A 324 3.47 -7.77 -25.87
N ARG A 325 2.65 -6.92 -26.51
CA ARG A 325 2.55 -6.83 -27.96
C ARG A 325 3.45 -5.68 -28.41
N GLY A 326 4.74 -5.96 -28.57
CA GLY A 326 5.73 -4.99 -29.05
C GLY A 326 5.62 -4.74 -30.56
N THR A 327 6.67 -4.21 -31.17
CA THR A 327 6.77 -4.08 -32.64
C THR A 327 7.08 -5.43 -33.29
N ASN A 328 7.83 -6.30 -32.61
CA ASN A 328 8.37 -7.54 -33.17
C ASN A 328 7.66 -8.80 -32.63
N TYR A 329 6.42 -8.68 -32.13
CA TYR A 329 5.66 -9.83 -31.66
C TYR A 329 5.30 -10.78 -32.82
N VAL A 330 5.60 -12.07 -32.67
CA VAL A 330 5.34 -13.07 -33.73
C VAL A 330 3.97 -13.74 -33.54
N SER A 331 3.49 -13.92 -32.30
CA SER A 331 2.15 -14.46 -32.05
C SER A 331 1.47 -13.91 -30.77
N ASN A 332 0.24 -14.37 -30.53
CA ASN A 332 -0.53 -14.09 -29.32
C ASN A 332 -0.38 -15.18 -28.23
N MET A 333 0.72 -15.92 -28.25
CA MET A 333 1.08 -16.91 -27.23
C MET A 333 1.86 -16.27 -26.08
N ALA A 334 1.59 -16.69 -24.84
CA ALA A 334 2.38 -16.34 -23.66
C ALA A 334 2.76 -17.63 -22.92
N THR A 335 3.67 -18.40 -23.50
CA THR A 335 4.05 -19.69 -22.93
C THR A 335 5.13 -19.49 -21.87
N LEU A 336 4.87 -19.92 -20.63
CA LEU A 336 5.86 -19.77 -19.55
C LEU A 336 7.07 -20.69 -19.76
N CYS A 337 6.83 -21.92 -20.22
CA CYS A 337 7.87 -22.90 -20.51
C CYS A 337 7.41 -23.90 -21.57
N THR A 338 8.30 -24.31 -22.48
CA THR A 338 8.02 -25.34 -23.50
C THR A 338 8.21 -26.77 -22.98
N ALA A 339 8.87 -26.96 -21.83
CA ALA A 339 9.06 -28.24 -21.17
C ALA A 339 8.74 -28.13 -19.66
N ALA A 340 9.48 -28.78 -18.76
CA ALA A 340 9.18 -28.72 -17.32
C ALA A 340 9.50 -27.33 -16.73
N LEU A 341 8.63 -26.81 -15.85
CA LEU A 341 8.89 -25.58 -15.08
C LEU A 341 8.63 -25.82 -13.60
N THR A 342 9.64 -25.54 -12.77
CA THR A 342 9.50 -25.39 -11.32
C THR A 342 9.74 -23.93 -10.96
N MET A 343 8.88 -23.35 -10.12
CA MET A 343 9.07 -22.02 -9.56
C MET A 343 9.07 -22.13 -8.03
N ASN A 344 10.12 -21.65 -7.38
CA ASN A 344 10.29 -21.63 -5.94
C ASN A 344 10.21 -20.17 -5.46
N PHE A 345 9.34 -19.89 -4.49
CA PHE A 345 9.11 -18.55 -3.95
C PHE A 345 9.25 -18.60 -2.42
N ASP A 346 10.31 -17.97 -1.91
CA ASP A 346 10.66 -17.95 -0.47
C ASP A 346 10.01 -16.79 0.29
N GLU A 347 10.35 -16.66 1.58
CA GLU A 347 9.66 -15.80 2.55
C GLU A 347 9.58 -14.33 2.09
N ALA A 348 8.37 -13.77 2.09
CA ALA A 348 8.07 -12.42 1.63
C ALA A 348 8.48 -12.09 0.16
N SER A 349 8.79 -13.11 -0.66
CA SER A 349 9.05 -12.91 -2.09
C SER A 349 7.79 -12.56 -2.89
N ILE A 350 7.98 -11.96 -4.07
CA ILE A 350 6.89 -11.55 -4.98
C ILE A 350 7.12 -12.14 -6.37
N GLY A 351 6.10 -12.80 -6.92
CA GLY A 351 6.05 -13.26 -8.31
C GLY A 351 4.88 -12.63 -9.06
N HIS A 352 5.12 -11.89 -10.15
CA HIS A 352 4.06 -11.23 -10.91
C HIS A 352 4.15 -11.54 -12.41
N PHE A 353 3.07 -12.07 -12.99
CA PHE A 353 3.01 -12.51 -14.37
C PHE A 353 1.84 -11.84 -15.10
N THR A 354 2.12 -10.86 -15.96
CA THR A 354 1.12 -10.13 -16.76
C THR A 354 1.16 -10.56 -18.23
N THR A 355 0.00 -10.64 -18.89
CA THR A 355 -0.08 -10.90 -20.34
C THR A 355 -0.97 -9.92 -21.13
N ASN A 356 -0.37 -9.28 -22.14
CA ASN A 356 -1.08 -8.55 -23.20
C ASN A 356 -1.53 -9.50 -24.33
N ALA A 357 -1.07 -10.76 -24.34
CA ALA A 357 -1.44 -11.78 -25.30
C ALA A 357 -2.87 -12.31 -25.02
N ASN A 358 -3.24 -13.51 -25.50
CA ASN A 358 -4.60 -14.01 -25.26
C ASN A 358 -4.80 -14.58 -23.85
N SER A 359 -3.80 -15.31 -23.34
CA SER A 359 -3.73 -15.93 -22.01
C SER A 359 -2.32 -16.53 -21.83
N PHE A 360 -1.98 -16.99 -20.62
CA PHE A 360 -0.81 -17.85 -20.40
C PHE A 360 -1.06 -19.30 -20.84
N SER A 361 0.00 -19.94 -21.32
CA SER A 361 -0.01 -21.29 -21.90
C SER A 361 1.29 -22.06 -21.59
N GLY A 362 1.37 -23.31 -22.06
CA GLY A 362 2.56 -24.16 -21.95
C GLY A 362 2.33 -25.40 -21.10
N SER A 363 3.39 -25.86 -20.45
CA SER A 363 3.31 -26.91 -19.43
C SER A 363 2.64 -26.41 -18.14
N ASN A 364 2.31 -27.35 -17.25
CA ASN A 364 1.81 -27.05 -15.91
C ASN A 364 3.00 -26.80 -14.98
N PRO A 365 3.28 -25.56 -14.52
CA PRO A 365 4.37 -25.32 -13.60
C PRO A 365 4.06 -25.88 -12.21
N THR A 366 5.06 -26.46 -11.55
CA THR A 366 5.02 -26.67 -10.11
C THR A 366 5.48 -25.39 -9.42
N ILE A 367 4.63 -24.79 -8.59
CA ILE A 367 4.92 -23.59 -7.82
C ILE A 367 5.03 -23.99 -6.36
N ASN A 368 6.25 -23.98 -5.81
CA ASN A 368 6.50 -24.22 -4.40
C ASN A 368 6.51 -22.87 -3.67
N ALA A 369 5.47 -22.60 -2.88
CA ALA A 369 5.31 -21.40 -2.09
C ALA A 369 5.78 -21.67 -0.65
N ASN A 370 6.86 -21.00 -0.26
CA ASN A 370 7.49 -21.03 1.05
C ASN A 370 7.29 -19.66 1.72
N ALA A 371 6.06 -19.38 2.16
CA ALA A 371 5.64 -18.10 2.74
C ALA A 371 5.89 -16.78 1.92
N PRO A 372 5.62 -16.72 0.60
CA PRO A 372 5.78 -15.50 -0.21
C PRO A 372 4.74 -14.41 0.12
N ASP A 373 5.06 -13.14 -0.12
CA ASP A 373 4.08 -12.04 0.02
C ASP A 373 2.95 -12.18 -0.99
N SER A 374 3.27 -12.51 -2.25
CA SER A 374 2.27 -12.64 -3.31
C SER A 374 2.79 -13.37 -4.54
N ILE A 375 1.93 -14.18 -5.17
CA ILE A 375 2.14 -14.72 -6.52
C ILE A 375 0.89 -14.41 -7.34
N VAL A 376 1.00 -13.49 -8.30
CA VAL A 376 -0.08 -12.95 -9.12
C VAL A 376 0.08 -13.34 -10.58
N PHE A 377 -1.00 -13.78 -11.20
CA PHE A 377 -1.13 -13.89 -12.65
C PHE A 377 -2.29 -12.99 -13.12
N ASP A 378 -2.08 -12.20 -14.16
CA ASP A 378 -3.14 -11.39 -14.78
C ASP A 378 -3.02 -11.28 -16.31
N ALA A 379 -4.15 -10.98 -16.93
CA ALA A 379 -4.24 -10.47 -18.29
C ALA A 379 -4.48 -8.96 -18.23
N ALA A 380 -3.78 -8.18 -19.07
CA ALA A 380 -3.87 -6.71 -19.10
C ALA A 380 -5.22 -6.16 -19.65
N SER A 381 -6.27 -6.98 -19.68
CA SER A 381 -7.62 -6.61 -20.07
C SER A 381 -8.62 -7.55 -19.42
N THR A 382 -9.65 -6.98 -18.77
CA THR A 382 -10.68 -7.73 -18.04
C THR A 382 -11.58 -8.59 -18.92
N SER A 383 -11.49 -8.45 -20.24
CA SER A 383 -12.25 -9.24 -21.23
C SER A 383 -11.49 -10.49 -21.72
N LYS A 384 -10.44 -10.92 -21.02
CA LYS A 384 -9.61 -12.08 -21.37
C LYS A 384 -9.42 -13.00 -20.17
N GLN A 385 -9.44 -14.31 -20.42
CA GLN A 385 -8.99 -15.30 -19.45
C GLN A 385 -7.47 -15.25 -19.26
N VAL A 386 -6.99 -15.38 -18.02
CA VAL A 386 -5.54 -15.36 -17.72
C VAL A 386 -4.84 -16.68 -18.05
N LEU A 387 -5.54 -17.82 -18.02
CA LEU A 387 -5.02 -19.14 -18.37
C LEU A 387 -5.72 -19.70 -19.62
N SER A 388 -5.08 -20.63 -20.34
CA SER A 388 -5.75 -21.46 -21.35
C SER A 388 -5.49 -22.96 -21.15
N SER A 389 -4.46 -23.51 -21.81
CA SER A 389 -4.15 -24.94 -21.81
C SER A 389 -3.39 -25.41 -20.56
N MET A 390 -2.72 -24.49 -19.86
CA MET A 390 -1.92 -24.78 -18.68
C MET A 390 -2.78 -24.77 -17.39
N SER A 391 -2.29 -25.41 -16.35
CA SER A 391 -2.89 -25.40 -15.01
C SER A 391 -1.81 -25.45 -13.92
N PRO A 392 -1.31 -24.30 -13.43
CA PRO A 392 -0.32 -24.23 -12.36
C PRO A 392 -0.68 -25.08 -11.15
N ILE A 393 0.32 -25.71 -10.53
CA ILE A 393 0.16 -26.54 -9.32
C ILE A 393 0.86 -25.82 -8.17
N PHE A 394 0.08 -25.10 -7.36
CA PHE A 394 0.55 -24.44 -6.14
C PHE A 394 0.69 -25.46 -5.01
N LYS A 395 1.88 -25.54 -4.43
CA LYS A 395 2.21 -26.36 -3.26
C LYS A 395 2.66 -25.44 -2.14
N ARG A 396 1.97 -25.47 -1.00
CA ARG A 396 2.43 -24.73 0.18
C ARG A 396 3.43 -25.59 0.94
N VAL A 397 4.68 -25.16 1.01
CA VAL A 397 5.78 -25.93 1.62
C VAL A 397 6.25 -25.35 2.97
N ASP A 398 5.87 -24.11 3.29
CA ASP A 398 6.07 -23.53 4.62
C ASP A 398 5.10 -24.10 5.66
N THR A 399 5.47 -23.93 6.93
CA THR A 399 4.64 -24.23 8.12
C THR A 399 4.17 -22.96 8.85
N ALA A 400 4.16 -21.80 8.18
CA ALA A 400 3.89 -20.52 8.82
C ALA A 400 2.43 -20.40 9.32
N ALA A 401 2.21 -19.64 10.39
CA ALA A 401 0.87 -19.45 10.96
C ALA A 401 -0.10 -18.68 10.04
N ALA A 402 0.43 -17.93 9.07
CA ALA A 402 -0.38 -17.15 8.13
C ALA A 402 -1.37 -18.01 7.32
N LEU A 403 -2.56 -17.45 7.10
CA LEU A 403 -3.62 -18.08 6.30
C LEU A 403 -3.47 -17.66 4.84
N TYR A 404 -3.08 -18.59 3.98
CA TYR A 404 -2.96 -18.35 2.54
C TYR A 404 -4.27 -18.65 1.80
N LYS A 405 -4.57 -17.87 0.76
CA LYS A 405 -5.81 -17.96 -0.04
C LYS A 405 -5.46 -17.99 -1.54
N LEU A 406 -6.28 -18.70 -2.32
CA LEU A 406 -6.36 -18.52 -3.78
C LEU A 406 -7.64 -17.75 -4.12
N ALA A 407 -7.48 -16.54 -4.63
CA ALA A 407 -8.57 -15.67 -5.10
C ALA A 407 -8.42 -15.37 -6.60
N TYR A 408 -9.49 -14.92 -7.24
CA TYR A 408 -9.49 -14.56 -8.66
C TYR A 408 -10.48 -13.44 -8.98
N LEU A 409 -10.28 -12.78 -10.11
CA LEU A 409 -11.14 -11.71 -10.63
C LEU A 409 -11.81 -12.17 -11.94
N SER A 410 -13.15 -12.14 -11.99
CA SER A 410 -13.94 -12.32 -13.21
C SER A 410 -14.67 -11.03 -13.58
N ALA A 411 -15.49 -11.06 -14.64
CA ALA A 411 -16.40 -9.97 -14.98
C ALA A 411 -17.42 -9.63 -13.87
N ASP A 412 -17.66 -10.56 -12.93
CA ASP A 412 -18.56 -10.38 -11.78
C ASP A 412 -17.86 -9.72 -10.56
N GLY A 413 -16.54 -9.50 -10.63
CA GLY A 413 -15.71 -9.01 -9.52
C GLY A 413 -14.83 -10.10 -8.88
N GLN A 414 -14.47 -9.90 -7.61
CA GLN A 414 -13.60 -10.83 -6.88
C GLN A 414 -14.36 -12.07 -6.40
N LYS A 415 -13.79 -13.25 -6.65
CA LYS A 415 -14.25 -14.54 -6.14
C LYS A 415 -13.12 -15.29 -5.44
N THR A 416 -13.48 -16.33 -4.68
CA THR A 416 -12.53 -17.20 -3.96
C THR A 416 -12.51 -18.58 -4.61
N TYR A 417 -11.33 -19.11 -4.92
CA TYR A 417 -11.18 -20.49 -5.37
C TYR A 417 -10.84 -21.44 -4.21
N VAL A 418 -9.86 -21.08 -3.38
CA VAL A 418 -9.52 -21.82 -2.15
C VAL A 418 -9.43 -20.82 -1.00
N PRO A 419 -10.36 -20.84 -0.02
CA PRO A 419 -10.36 -19.87 1.08
C PRO A 419 -9.18 -20.04 2.04
N LYS A 420 -8.70 -21.28 2.21
CA LYS A 420 -7.60 -21.63 3.10
C LYS A 420 -6.71 -22.71 2.49
N VAL A 421 -5.47 -22.32 2.17
CA VAL A 421 -4.41 -23.19 1.67
C VAL A 421 -3.59 -23.70 2.86
N ASN A 422 -3.79 -24.98 3.17
CA ASN A 422 -3.10 -25.65 4.28
C ASN A 422 -1.63 -25.96 3.94
N SER A 423 -0.76 -25.96 4.96
CA SER A 423 0.64 -26.43 4.85
C SER A 423 0.70 -27.87 4.30
N GLY A 424 1.63 -28.13 3.39
CA GLY A 424 1.80 -29.43 2.71
C GLY A 424 0.76 -29.76 1.65
N ALA A 425 -0.31 -28.96 1.50
CA ALA A 425 -1.34 -29.21 0.50
C ALA A 425 -0.91 -28.71 -0.90
N SER A 426 -1.54 -29.29 -1.93
CA SER A 426 -1.30 -28.96 -3.34
C SER A 426 -2.63 -28.70 -4.05
N TYR A 427 -2.73 -27.60 -4.79
CA TYR A 427 -3.92 -27.17 -5.52
C TYR A 427 -3.55 -26.84 -6.97
N SER A 428 -4.37 -27.27 -7.93
CA SER A 428 -4.17 -26.92 -9.35
C SER A 428 -5.19 -25.88 -9.79
N VAL A 429 -4.74 -24.84 -10.47
CA VAL A 429 -5.57 -23.73 -10.95
C VAL A 429 -5.68 -23.84 -12.48
N ALA A 430 -6.82 -24.29 -13.00
CA ALA A 430 -7.13 -24.21 -14.43
C ALA A 430 -8.09 -23.05 -14.72
N SER A 431 -8.21 -22.61 -15.97
CA SER A 431 -9.14 -21.53 -16.38
C SER A 431 -10.59 -21.78 -15.89
N ARG A 432 -11.09 -23.01 -16.05
CA ARG A 432 -12.39 -23.49 -15.54
C ARG A 432 -12.54 -23.53 -14.01
N ASN A 433 -11.48 -23.31 -13.23
CA ASN A 433 -11.53 -23.24 -11.77
C ASN A 433 -11.70 -21.80 -11.26
N ILE A 434 -11.53 -20.81 -12.15
CA ILE A 434 -11.56 -19.38 -11.86
C ILE A 434 -12.56 -18.64 -12.77
N ASP A 435 -13.62 -19.34 -13.21
CA ASP A 435 -14.65 -18.84 -14.14
C ASP A 435 -14.09 -18.14 -15.39
N ASP A 436 -13.00 -18.66 -15.95
CA ASP A 436 -12.24 -18.06 -17.06
C ASP A 436 -11.83 -16.58 -16.80
N GLY A 437 -11.59 -16.26 -15.53
CA GLY A 437 -11.25 -14.92 -15.02
C GLY A 437 -9.93 -14.35 -15.54
N TYR A 438 -9.80 -13.03 -15.44
CA TYR A 438 -8.69 -12.25 -15.99
C TYR A 438 -7.50 -12.09 -15.04
N SER A 439 -7.63 -12.53 -13.79
CA SER A 439 -6.52 -12.62 -12.85
C SER A 439 -6.79 -13.69 -11.79
N PHE A 440 -5.74 -14.30 -11.26
CA PHE A 440 -5.77 -15.00 -9.98
C PHE A 440 -4.51 -14.71 -9.16
N VAL A 441 -4.62 -14.89 -7.84
CA VAL A 441 -3.56 -14.61 -6.87
C VAL A 441 -3.48 -15.69 -5.80
N TYR A 442 -2.25 -16.01 -5.41
CA TYR A 442 -1.89 -16.71 -4.18
C TYR A 442 -1.25 -15.70 -3.22
N ALA A 443 -1.83 -15.50 -2.03
CA ALA A 443 -1.34 -14.54 -1.05
C ALA A 443 -1.74 -14.92 0.39
N PRO A 444 -1.00 -14.48 1.42
CA PRO A 444 -1.47 -14.49 2.79
C PRO A 444 -2.54 -13.41 2.99
N MET A 445 -3.64 -13.81 3.64
CA MET A 445 -4.62 -12.91 4.24
C MET A 445 -3.90 -11.99 5.25
N PRO A 446 -4.31 -10.71 5.39
CA PRO A 446 -3.76 -9.84 6.41
C PRO A 446 -4.13 -10.36 7.80
N SER A 447 -3.25 -10.12 8.77
CA SER A 447 -3.53 -10.32 10.19
C SER A 447 -3.19 -9.05 10.96
N ILE A 448 -4.07 -8.67 11.87
CA ILE A 448 -3.87 -7.58 12.84
C ILE A 448 -3.71 -8.18 14.24
N ASP A 449 -3.01 -7.49 15.11
CA ASP A 449 -3.01 -7.81 16.54
C ASP A 449 -4.35 -7.45 17.20
N GLN A 450 -4.54 -7.87 18.45
CA GLN A 450 -5.68 -7.40 19.26
C GLN A 450 -5.67 -5.86 19.32
N PRO A 451 -6.82 -5.20 19.11
CA PRO A 451 -6.90 -3.76 19.27
C PRO A 451 -6.53 -3.37 20.71
N THR A 452 -5.81 -2.26 20.86
CA THR A 452 -5.67 -1.64 22.18
C THR A 452 -6.94 -0.87 22.51
N ALA A 453 -7.34 -0.86 23.78
CA ALA A 453 -8.54 -0.18 24.26
C ALA A 453 -8.27 0.45 25.62
N ALA A 454 -8.27 1.79 25.69
CA ALA A 454 -7.90 2.57 26.87
C ALA A 454 -9.11 3.38 27.38
N PRO A 455 -9.60 3.13 28.61
CA PRO A 455 -10.75 3.86 29.15
C PRO A 455 -10.34 5.26 29.64
N VAL A 456 -11.17 6.25 29.35
CA VAL A 456 -11.00 7.63 29.85
C VAL A 456 -12.31 8.06 30.54
N THR A 457 -12.22 8.37 31.83
CA THR A 457 -13.38 8.76 32.65
C THR A 457 -13.07 9.94 33.55
N GLY A 458 -13.99 10.89 33.67
CA GLY A 458 -13.85 12.08 34.50
C GLY A 458 -15.11 12.94 34.46
N PRO A 459 -15.04 14.20 34.96
CA PRO A 459 -16.16 15.12 34.88
C PRO A 459 -16.55 15.33 33.42
N ASP A 460 -17.77 14.94 33.06
CA ASP A 460 -18.31 15.03 31.70
C ASP A 460 -17.53 14.26 30.63
N ILE A 461 -16.78 13.23 31.05
CA ILE A 461 -16.00 12.34 30.18
C ILE A 461 -16.27 10.88 30.56
N SER A 462 -16.66 10.07 29.58
CA SER A 462 -16.68 8.60 29.68
C SER A 462 -16.57 8.02 28.28
N SER A 463 -15.40 7.47 27.97
CA SER A 463 -15.06 6.95 26.65
C SER A 463 -14.08 5.78 26.70
N LEU A 464 -13.97 5.06 25.59
CA LEU A 464 -13.00 4.02 25.35
C LEU A 464 -12.27 4.33 24.03
N GLU A 465 -11.00 4.71 24.15
CA GLU A 465 -10.14 5.03 23.01
C GLU A 465 -9.52 3.74 22.46
N VAL A 466 -9.65 3.50 21.15
CA VAL A 466 -9.22 2.26 20.49
C VAL A 466 -8.34 2.56 19.29
N GLN A 467 -7.33 1.71 19.06
CA GLN A 467 -6.41 1.80 17.92
C GLN A 467 -5.76 0.43 17.64
N LEU A 468 -5.34 0.19 16.40
CA LEU A 468 -4.50 -0.97 16.03
C LEU A 468 -3.02 -0.63 16.18
N THR A 469 -2.21 -1.59 16.65
CA THR A 469 -0.77 -1.38 16.90
C THR A 469 0.16 -2.18 15.99
N ALA A 470 -0.32 -3.28 15.41
CA ALA A 470 0.44 -4.09 14.48
C ALA A 470 -0.46 -4.73 13.42
N ALA A 471 0.08 -4.87 12.21
CA ALA A 471 -0.51 -5.56 11.08
C ALA A 471 0.58 -6.30 10.30
N ALA A 472 0.25 -7.44 9.72
CA ALA A 472 1.15 -8.27 8.94
C ALA A 472 0.46 -8.80 7.66
N PRO A 473 1.18 -8.93 6.52
CA PRO A 473 2.59 -8.58 6.34
C PRO A 473 2.83 -7.06 6.38
N ALA A 474 4.09 -6.63 6.56
CA ALA A 474 4.47 -5.21 6.65
C ALA A 474 4.23 -4.40 5.34
N THR A 475 3.79 -5.08 4.29
CA THR A 475 3.35 -4.57 2.98
C THR A 475 1.84 -4.27 2.92
N THR A 476 1.08 -4.55 3.98
CA THR A 476 -0.39 -4.33 4.05
C THR A 476 -0.76 -2.89 3.75
N SER A 477 -1.78 -2.70 2.92
CA SER A 477 -2.24 -1.39 2.43
C SER A 477 -3.77 -1.34 2.51
N SER A 478 -4.29 -0.72 3.57
CA SER A 478 -5.69 -0.77 3.98
C SER A 478 -6.43 0.52 3.61
N SER A 479 -7.68 0.38 3.16
CA SER A 479 -8.60 1.51 2.93
C SER A 479 -9.57 1.73 4.08
N ASN A 480 -9.82 0.71 4.93
CA ASN A 480 -10.81 0.77 6.00
C ASN A 480 -10.47 -0.16 7.18
N VAL A 481 -10.54 0.37 8.40
CA VAL A 481 -10.53 -0.40 9.64
C VAL A 481 -11.93 -0.35 10.26
N ARG A 482 -12.51 -1.53 10.52
CA ARG A 482 -13.82 -1.68 11.18
C ARG A 482 -13.64 -1.95 12.67
N TYR A 483 -14.41 -1.26 13.50
CA TYR A 483 -14.56 -1.59 14.92
C TYR A 483 -16.02 -1.92 15.26
N LYS A 484 -16.23 -2.85 16.20
CA LYS A 484 -17.51 -3.03 16.91
C LYS A 484 -17.29 -2.98 18.42
N LEU A 485 -18.10 -2.21 19.13
CA LEU A 485 -18.18 -2.23 20.59
C LEU A 485 -19.40 -3.04 21.03
N ALA A 486 -19.23 -3.98 21.97
CA ALA A 486 -20.33 -4.77 22.52
C ALA A 486 -20.30 -4.85 24.05
N ASN A 487 -21.48 -5.00 24.67
CA ASN A 487 -21.62 -5.19 26.12
C ASN A 487 -21.46 -6.66 26.59
N LYS A 488 -21.34 -7.59 25.63
CA LYS A 488 -21.11 -9.03 25.86
C LYS A 488 -20.37 -9.63 24.66
N ARG A 489 -19.71 -10.77 24.86
CA ARG A 489 -19.02 -11.47 23.76
C ARG A 489 -20.00 -11.89 22.66
N LEU A 490 -19.64 -11.61 21.41
CA LEU A 490 -20.49 -11.81 20.23
C LEU A 490 -20.40 -13.21 19.59
N TYR A 491 -19.61 -14.13 20.15
CA TYR A 491 -19.36 -15.46 19.60
C TYR A 491 -19.17 -16.54 20.69
N SER A 492 -19.16 -17.80 20.24
CA SER A 492 -18.81 -18.98 21.04
C SER A 492 -17.81 -19.86 20.28
N GLY A 493 -16.98 -20.62 20.99
CA GLY A 493 -15.91 -21.42 20.38
C GLY A 493 -14.57 -20.69 20.38
N ALA A 494 -13.69 -21.00 19.44
CA ALA A 494 -12.42 -20.30 19.25
C ALA A 494 -12.58 -19.15 18.24
N LEU A 495 -11.96 -18.00 18.53
CA LEU A 495 -12.13 -16.78 17.71
C LEU A 495 -11.74 -16.98 16.24
N ALA A 496 -10.77 -17.85 15.96
CA ALA A 496 -10.28 -18.15 14.61
C ALA A 496 -11.09 -19.21 13.84
N GLU A 497 -12.26 -19.63 14.35
CA GLU A 497 -13.19 -20.51 13.64
C GLU A 497 -14.17 -19.67 12.80
N ASP A 498 -14.46 -20.14 11.57
CA ASP A 498 -15.34 -19.44 10.62
C ASP A 498 -16.70 -19.07 11.24
N THR A 499 -17.26 -19.94 12.08
CA THR A 499 -18.50 -19.72 12.84
C THR A 499 -18.43 -18.57 13.85
N ALA A 500 -17.27 -18.34 14.46
CA ALA A 500 -17.06 -17.21 15.37
C ALA A 500 -16.92 -15.89 14.59
N GLN A 501 -16.20 -15.95 13.47
CA GLN A 501 -16.01 -14.81 12.56
C GLN A 501 -17.34 -14.38 11.94
N ASP A 502 -18.15 -15.31 11.42
CA ASP A 502 -19.50 -15.05 10.91
C ASP A 502 -20.42 -14.46 11.99
N SER A 503 -20.33 -14.95 13.24
CA SER A 503 -21.12 -14.41 14.36
C SER A 503 -20.76 -12.96 14.66
N ILE A 504 -19.46 -12.61 14.70
CA ILE A 504 -19.01 -11.22 14.90
C ILE A 504 -19.40 -10.34 13.71
N GLN A 505 -19.20 -10.82 12.48
CA GLN A 505 -19.51 -10.09 11.25
C GLN A 505 -20.99 -9.69 11.18
N ASN A 506 -21.89 -10.65 11.43
CA ASN A 506 -23.34 -10.46 11.32
C ASN A 506 -23.98 -9.87 12.60
N ALA A 507 -23.26 -9.77 13.71
CA ALA A 507 -23.82 -9.27 14.97
C ALA A 507 -24.30 -7.81 14.90
N ASP A 508 -25.49 -7.58 15.45
CA ASP A 508 -26.16 -6.27 15.60
C ASP A 508 -26.52 -5.94 17.06
N THR A 509 -27.39 -4.93 17.27
CA THR A 509 -27.84 -4.49 18.59
C THR A 509 -28.61 -5.55 19.38
N THR A 510 -29.30 -6.48 18.70
CA THR A 510 -29.95 -7.64 19.35
C THR A 510 -28.91 -8.63 19.89
N ASN A 511 -27.76 -8.74 19.21
CA ASN A 511 -26.62 -9.53 19.65
C ASN A 511 -25.78 -8.82 20.74
N GLY A 512 -26.08 -7.57 21.10
CA GLY A 512 -25.38 -6.78 22.12
C GLY A 512 -24.28 -5.86 21.60
N VAL A 513 -24.25 -5.58 20.29
CA VAL A 513 -23.42 -4.50 19.73
C VAL A 513 -24.03 -3.16 20.14
N ASN A 514 -23.21 -2.28 20.73
CA ASN A 514 -23.60 -0.92 21.11
C ASN A 514 -23.35 0.07 19.96
N GLU A 515 -22.18 -0.04 19.31
CA GLU A 515 -21.71 0.87 18.27
C GLU A 515 -20.82 0.14 17.25
N VAL A 516 -20.82 0.62 16.01
CA VAL A 516 -19.97 0.15 14.90
C VAL A 516 -19.35 1.37 14.24
N ALA A 517 -18.04 1.33 13.96
CA ALA A 517 -17.30 2.41 13.32
C ALA A 517 -16.46 1.90 12.15
N ASP A 518 -16.59 2.53 10.99
CA ASP A 518 -15.73 2.34 9.81
C ASP A 518 -14.76 3.52 9.70
N ILE A 519 -13.46 3.26 9.82
CA ILE A 519 -12.38 4.25 9.80
C ILE A 519 -11.70 4.20 8.43
N VAL A 520 -12.12 5.10 7.54
CA VAL A 520 -11.57 5.21 6.17
C VAL A 520 -10.18 5.82 6.19
N LEU A 521 -9.19 5.03 5.78
CA LEU A 521 -7.78 5.41 5.74
C LEU A 521 -7.43 6.13 4.42
N THR A 522 -6.62 7.19 4.52
CA THR A 522 -6.26 8.01 3.34
C THR A 522 -5.02 7.47 2.63
N ASN A 523 -5.06 7.41 1.29
CA ASN A 523 -3.97 6.94 0.43
C ASN A 523 -3.55 5.46 0.62
N HIS A 524 -4.44 4.63 1.21
CA HIS A 524 -4.24 3.20 1.47
C HIS A 524 -3.03 2.90 2.38
N SER A 525 -3.00 3.51 3.57
CA SER A 525 -1.92 3.38 4.55
C SER A 525 -1.91 2.02 5.27
N LEU A 526 -0.87 1.79 6.08
CA LEU A 526 -0.83 0.64 7.00
C LEU A 526 -1.94 0.80 8.06
N PRO A 527 -2.75 -0.24 8.37
CA PRO A 527 -3.83 -0.15 9.36
C PRO A 527 -3.31 -0.22 10.80
N VAL A 528 -2.46 0.73 11.20
CA VAL A 528 -1.88 0.85 12.54
C VAL A 528 -1.67 2.31 12.96
N GLY A 529 -1.63 2.56 14.26
CA GLY A 529 -1.32 3.86 14.85
C GLY A 529 -2.43 4.89 14.66
N ALA A 530 -2.05 6.17 14.79
CA ALA A 530 -2.95 7.32 14.96
C ALA A 530 -4.07 7.46 13.90
N GLU A 531 -3.85 6.95 12.68
CA GLU A 531 -4.85 6.98 11.61
C GLU A 531 -6.02 6.01 11.85
N THR A 532 -5.81 4.98 12.68
CA THR A 532 -6.85 4.02 13.09
C THR A 532 -7.65 4.45 14.32
N ASN A 533 -7.28 5.56 14.97
CA ASN A 533 -7.80 5.89 16.29
C ASN A 533 -9.29 6.25 16.25
N HIS A 534 -10.06 5.57 17.09
CA HIS A 534 -11.48 5.84 17.33
C HIS A 534 -11.73 6.01 18.84
N SER A 535 -12.80 6.72 19.21
CA SER A 535 -13.18 6.91 20.61
C SER A 535 -14.68 6.67 20.74
N PHE A 536 -15.05 5.53 21.31
CA PHE A 536 -16.42 5.25 21.69
C PHE A 536 -16.77 6.11 22.89
N THR A 537 -17.86 6.87 22.86
CA THR A 537 -18.18 7.86 23.93
C THR A 537 -19.52 7.56 24.60
N ARG A 538 -19.77 8.23 25.74
CA ARG A 538 -21.04 8.11 26.51
C ARG A 538 -21.28 6.69 27.03
N LEU A 539 -20.19 6.03 27.42
CA LEU A 539 -20.21 4.67 27.95
C LEU A 539 -20.55 4.67 29.44
N LEU A 540 -21.47 3.80 29.85
CA LEU A 540 -21.67 3.45 31.26
C LEU A 540 -20.40 2.79 31.82
N ALA A 541 -20.26 2.75 33.15
CA ALA A 541 -19.22 1.92 33.74
C ALA A 541 -19.57 0.42 33.60
N GLY A 542 -18.59 -0.40 33.24
CA GLY A 542 -18.78 -1.82 32.96
C GLY A 542 -17.71 -2.42 32.05
N ASN A 543 -17.83 -3.71 31.75
CA ASN A 543 -16.94 -4.42 30.84
C ASN A 543 -17.46 -4.36 29.40
N TYR A 544 -16.57 -4.06 28.47
CA TYR A 544 -16.85 -3.97 27.05
C TYR A 544 -15.92 -4.86 26.23
N TYR A 545 -16.47 -5.42 25.16
CA TYR A 545 -15.76 -6.22 24.17
C TYR A 545 -15.57 -5.36 22.93
N VAL A 546 -14.31 -5.10 22.56
CA VAL A 546 -13.96 -4.36 21.35
C VAL A 546 -13.46 -5.34 20.31
N TYR A 547 -14.14 -5.37 19.16
CA TYR A 547 -13.73 -6.14 17.99
C TYR A 547 -13.13 -5.21 16.95
N ALA A 548 -12.06 -5.65 16.27
CA ALA A 548 -11.45 -4.92 15.17
C ALA A 548 -11.17 -5.83 13.96
N GLN A 549 -11.26 -5.27 12.76
CA GLN A 549 -10.93 -5.90 11.48
C GLN A 549 -10.32 -4.85 10.54
N ALA A 550 -9.34 -5.22 9.71
CA ALA A 550 -8.79 -4.36 8.67
C ALA A 550 -8.93 -5.02 7.28
N ASP A 551 -9.14 -4.22 6.24
CA ASP A 551 -8.97 -4.68 4.85
C ASP A 551 -7.50 -4.62 4.40
N ASP A 552 -7.20 -5.26 3.28
CA ASP A 552 -5.92 -5.14 2.58
C ASP A 552 -6.11 -5.16 1.07
N GLN A 553 -5.54 -4.16 0.42
CA GLN A 553 -5.59 -3.87 -1.02
C GLN A 553 -4.19 -3.73 -1.63
N ARG A 554 -3.13 -4.22 -0.94
CA ARG A 554 -1.73 -4.16 -1.44
C ARG A 554 -1.53 -4.83 -2.81
N ILE A 555 -2.44 -5.74 -3.18
CA ILE A 555 -2.47 -6.41 -4.48
C ILE A 555 -3.57 -5.79 -5.34
N ALA A 556 -3.20 -5.16 -6.45
CA ALA A 556 -4.10 -4.36 -7.27
C ALA A 556 -5.35 -5.15 -7.74
N GLY A 557 -6.53 -4.59 -7.49
CA GLY A 557 -7.82 -5.18 -7.85
C GLY A 557 -8.37 -6.22 -6.87
N TYR A 558 -7.59 -6.61 -5.86
CA TYR A 558 -8.02 -7.51 -4.79
C TYR A 558 -8.35 -6.77 -3.50
N THR A 559 -9.19 -7.38 -2.68
CA THR A 559 -9.44 -6.95 -1.30
C THR A 559 -9.53 -8.18 -0.42
N PHE A 560 -8.59 -8.29 0.52
CA PHE A 560 -8.63 -9.27 1.60
C PHE A 560 -9.11 -8.57 2.88
N GLU A 561 -9.54 -9.35 3.87
CA GLU A 561 -9.92 -8.83 5.18
C GLU A 561 -9.24 -9.67 6.25
N SER A 562 -8.86 -9.07 7.37
CA SER A 562 -8.31 -9.82 8.51
C SER A 562 -9.39 -10.67 9.16
N LEU A 563 -8.98 -11.63 9.97
CA LEU A 563 -9.86 -12.15 11.01
C LEU A 563 -10.17 -11.01 12.00
N TRP A 564 -11.41 -10.96 12.49
CA TRP A 564 -11.80 -10.14 13.63
C TRP A 564 -10.97 -10.53 14.85
N GLN A 565 -10.33 -9.55 15.48
CA GLN A 565 -9.65 -9.69 16.78
C GLN A 565 -10.50 -9.08 17.91
N GLU A 566 -10.43 -9.67 19.10
CA GLU A 566 -11.13 -9.19 20.30
C GLU A 566 -10.12 -8.64 21.32
N THR A 567 -10.45 -7.52 21.97
CA THR A 567 -9.94 -7.18 23.31
C THR A 567 -11.09 -6.92 24.28
N VAL A 568 -10.81 -6.94 25.58
CA VAL A 568 -11.79 -6.65 26.64
C VAL A 568 -11.25 -5.51 27.50
N ALA A 569 -12.08 -4.50 27.75
CA ALA A 569 -11.73 -3.35 28.57
C ALA A 569 -12.85 -2.99 29.56
N GLU A 570 -12.46 -2.57 30.76
CA GLU A 570 -13.36 -2.03 31.78
C GLU A 570 -13.40 -0.50 31.65
N VAL A 571 -14.60 0.07 31.47
CA VAL A 571 -14.83 1.51 31.70
C VAL A 571 -15.10 1.67 33.21
N PRO A 572 -14.21 2.33 33.98
CA PRO A 572 -14.32 2.35 35.43
C PRO A 572 -15.47 3.27 35.91
N PRO A 573 -16.00 3.03 37.13
CA PRO A 573 -17.07 3.84 37.71
C PRO A 573 -16.57 5.21 38.15
N TYR A 574 -17.14 6.27 37.58
CA TYR A 574 -16.91 7.66 37.96
C TYR A 574 -18.21 8.31 38.44
N VAL A 575 -18.25 8.68 39.73
CA VAL A 575 -19.42 9.27 40.39
C VAL A 575 -19.07 10.68 40.85
N LEU A 576 -19.76 11.69 40.30
CA LEU A 576 -19.57 13.09 40.66
C LEU A 576 -20.90 13.85 40.58
N ILE A 577 -21.39 14.30 41.73
CA ILE A 577 -22.50 15.27 41.78
C ILE A 577 -21.93 16.67 42.00
N GLN A 578 -22.22 17.56 41.05
CA GLN A 578 -21.95 18.98 41.13
C GLN A 578 -23.20 19.68 41.68
N PHE A 579 -23.05 20.49 42.73
CA PHE A 579 -24.08 21.37 43.24
C PHE A 579 -23.77 22.82 42.86
N SER A 580 -24.80 23.67 42.74
CA SER A 580 -24.61 25.11 42.55
C SER A 580 -23.78 25.73 43.67
N ASN A 581 -22.86 26.63 43.31
CA ASN A 581 -21.92 27.30 44.23
C ASN A 581 -22.55 28.45 45.05
N LYS A 582 -23.88 28.52 45.09
CA LYS A 582 -24.68 29.52 45.79
C LYS A 582 -25.27 28.95 47.08
N ALA A 583 -26.12 29.71 47.77
CA ALA A 583 -26.97 29.21 48.84
C ALA A 583 -28.41 29.07 48.34
N LEU A 584 -29.13 28.02 48.73
CA LEU A 584 -30.56 27.92 48.45
C LEU A 584 -31.33 28.84 49.41
N ALA A 585 -31.86 29.94 48.88
CA ALA A 585 -32.55 30.99 49.63
C ALA A 585 -34.00 31.16 49.16
N PHE A 586 -34.91 31.50 50.09
CA PHE A 586 -36.34 31.66 49.81
C PHE A 586 -37.00 32.66 50.77
N ASP A 587 -38.01 33.39 50.29
CA ASP A 587 -38.83 34.31 51.08
C ASP A 587 -40.25 33.73 51.27
N SER A 588 -40.55 33.25 52.48
CA SER A 588 -41.87 32.70 52.82
C SER A 588 -42.92 33.82 53.05
N PRO A 589 -44.19 33.64 52.62
CA PRO A 589 -45.27 34.55 52.99
C PRO A 589 -45.51 34.55 54.50
N LYS A 590 -46.16 35.60 55.04
CA LYS A 590 -46.40 35.78 56.48
C LYS A 590 -47.19 34.63 57.14
N SER A 591 -47.95 33.87 56.35
CA SER A 591 -48.51 32.56 56.65
C SER A 591 -49.01 31.92 55.35
N GLY A 592 -49.09 30.59 55.31
CA GLY A 592 -49.61 29.81 54.19
C GLY A 592 -48.53 29.09 53.38
N PRO A 593 -48.95 28.38 52.31
CA PRO A 593 -48.06 27.56 51.49
C PRO A 593 -47.07 28.39 50.66
N PHE A 594 -45.91 27.82 50.40
CA PHE A 594 -44.86 28.37 49.54
C PHE A 594 -44.17 27.28 48.71
N GLY A 595 -43.51 27.67 47.62
CA GLY A 595 -42.84 26.78 46.69
C GLY A 595 -41.85 27.50 45.79
N LYS A 596 -41.68 26.98 44.56
CA LYS A 596 -40.63 27.41 43.62
C LYS A 596 -40.59 28.93 43.38
N GLU A 597 -41.76 29.57 43.26
CA GLU A 597 -41.90 31.02 43.07
C GLU A 597 -41.35 31.88 44.22
N GLN A 598 -41.20 31.31 45.41
CA GLN A 598 -40.65 31.98 46.60
C GLN A 598 -39.14 31.77 46.75
N ASN A 599 -38.50 30.96 45.90
CA ASN A 599 -37.06 30.74 45.94
C ASN A 599 -36.36 31.86 45.15
N LEU A 600 -35.33 32.47 45.75
CA LEU A 600 -34.74 33.73 45.28
C LEU A 600 -33.67 33.53 44.19
N GLU A 601 -33.11 32.33 44.09
CA GLU A 601 -32.10 31.96 43.09
C GLU A 601 -32.37 30.57 42.54
N GLU A 602 -32.05 30.34 41.26
CA GLU A 602 -32.00 29.00 40.71
C GLU A 602 -30.82 28.22 41.33
N TYR A 603 -31.13 27.11 41.98
CA TYR A 603 -30.16 26.15 42.49
C TYR A 603 -30.33 24.83 41.74
N THR A 604 -29.24 24.25 41.28
CA THR A 604 -29.23 22.95 40.59
C THR A 604 -28.27 21.97 41.25
N MET A 605 -28.55 20.68 41.04
CA MET A 605 -27.58 19.60 41.20
C MET A 605 -27.53 18.79 39.90
N ARG A 606 -26.33 18.39 39.49
CA ARG A 606 -26.04 17.73 38.22
C ARG A 606 -25.10 16.54 38.44
N ASN A 607 -25.40 15.42 37.80
CA ASN A 607 -24.47 14.31 37.69
C ASN A 607 -23.51 14.57 36.52
N ALA A 608 -22.23 14.69 36.85
CA ALA A 608 -21.11 14.77 35.90
C ALA A 608 -20.37 13.43 35.77
N GLY A 609 -20.95 12.35 36.32
CA GLY A 609 -20.44 10.98 36.31
C GLY A 609 -21.04 10.09 35.22
N ASN A 610 -20.48 8.87 35.11
CA ASN A 610 -20.83 7.87 34.09
C ASN A 610 -21.78 6.76 34.59
N LEU A 611 -22.28 6.87 35.82
CA LEU A 611 -23.29 5.99 36.41
C LEU A 611 -24.55 6.76 36.79
N PRO A 612 -25.74 6.14 36.68
CA PRO A 612 -26.93 6.62 37.38
C PRO A 612 -26.61 6.72 38.87
N THR A 613 -26.91 7.85 39.50
CA THR A 613 -26.44 8.16 40.86
C THR A 613 -27.60 8.53 41.77
N GLU A 614 -27.72 7.82 42.88
CA GLU A 614 -28.65 8.16 43.96
C GLU A 614 -28.05 9.25 44.87
N ILE A 615 -28.89 10.22 45.21
CA ILE A 615 -28.62 11.31 46.14
C ILE A 615 -29.63 11.17 47.27
N ARG A 616 -29.15 10.78 48.46
CA ARG A 616 -29.96 10.54 49.66
C ARG A 616 -29.70 11.63 50.68
N LEU A 617 -30.73 12.43 50.98
CA LEU A 617 -30.67 13.39 52.08
C LEU A 617 -30.64 12.63 53.42
N LYS A 618 -29.50 12.67 54.12
CA LYS A 618 -29.25 11.93 55.36
C LYS A 618 -29.72 12.70 56.59
N GLU A 619 -29.34 13.97 56.67
CA GLU A 619 -29.48 14.80 57.88
C GLU A 619 -29.80 16.25 57.48
N ILE A 620 -30.57 16.92 58.33
CA ILE A 620 -30.67 18.39 58.37
C ILE A 620 -30.20 18.89 59.73
N THR A 621 -29.15 19.71 59.73
CA THR A 621 -28.66 20.42 60.92
C THR A 621 -29.13 21.88 60.87
N ARG A 622 -29.76 22.38 61.94
CA ARG A 622 -30.05 23.81 62.12
C ARG A 622 -28.76 24.58 62.41
N LYS A 623 -28.51 25.71 61.74
CA LYS A 623 -27.36 26.58 62.06
C LYS A 623 -27.74 27.61 63.13
N ALA A 624 -26.73 28.06 63.90
CA ALA A 624 -26.90 28.87 65.11
C ALA A 624 -27.51 30.26 64.87
N GLU A 625 -27.42 30.80 63.65
CA GLU A 625 -28.05 32.06 63.23
C GLU A 625 -29.56 31.95 62.93
N SER A 626 -30.15 30.76 63.03
CA SER A 626 -31.58 30.54 62.84
C SER A 626 -32.38 31.01 64.05
N SER A 627 -33.41 31.83 63.84
CA SER A 627 -34.29 32.31 64.91
C SER A 627 -34.90 31.13 65.69
N PRO A 628 -34.78 31.07 67.02
CA PRO A 628 -35.33 29.97 67.83
C PRO A 628 -36.86 30.05 67.97
N ALA A 629 -37.50 31.12 67.49
CA ALA A 629 -38.96 31.30 67.56
C ALA A 629 -39.75 30.42 66.57
N ILE A 630 -39.10 29.86 65.54
CA ILE A 630 -39.76 29.01 64.54
C ILE A 630 -39.38 27.53 64.71
N SER A 631 -40.36 26.65 64.76
CA SER A 631 -40.17 25.19 64.86
C SER A 631 -40.35 24.51 63.51
N LEU A 632 -39.36 23.72 63.06
CA LEU A 632 -39.49 22.85 61.89
C LEU A 632 -40.20 21.55 62.30
N VAL A 633 -41.33 21.25 61.66
CA VAL A 633 -42.25 20.15 62.04
C VAL A 633 -42.75 19.35 60.84
N GLU A 634 -43.15 18.10 61.09
CA GLU A 634 -43.72 17.21 60.06
C GLU A 634 -45.19 17.54 59.76
N GLN A 635 -45.88 18.12 60.74
CA GLN A 635 -47.25 18.61 60.68
C GLN A 635 -47.42 19.73 61.73
N PHE A 636 -48.37 20.65 61.54
CA PHE A 636 -48.68 21.67 62.54
C PHE A 636 -49.40 21.06 63.76
N ASN A 637 -48.88 21.33 64.96
CA ASN A 637 -49.39 20.84 66.25
C ASN A 637 -50.06 21.99 67.03
N THR A 638 -49.45 23.17 67.02
CA THR A 638 -49.96 24.39 67.68
C THR A 638 -50.60 25.37 66.69
N LYS A 639 -50.20 25.31 65.41
CA LYS A 639 -50.42 26.36 64.40
C LYS A 639 -49.93 27.74 64.88
N GLN A 640 -48.84 27.75 65.63
CA GLN A 640 -48.17 28.95 66.12
C GLN A 640 -46.67 28.84 65.86
N GLN A 641 -46.20 29.60 64.87
CA GLN A 641 -44.79 29.72 64.48
C GLN A 641 -44.11 28.39 64.09
N GLU A 642 -44.91 27.41 63.66
CA GLU A 642 -44.44 26.17 63.06
C GLU A 642 -44.30 26.30 61.54
N VAL A 643 -43.24 25.72 60.97
CA VAL A 643 -43.02 25.57 59.52
C VAL A 643 -42.95 24.09 59.15
N ILE A 644 -43.68 23.70 58.10
CA ILE A 644 -43.51 22.43 57.41
C ILE A 644 -42.63 22.73 56.19
N LEU A 645 -41.49 22.06 56.06
CA LEU A 645 -40.54 22.28 54.96
C LEU A 645 -40.29 20.99 54.19
N SER A 646 -40.12 21.09 52.88
CA SER A 646 -39.71 20.03 51.97
C SER A 646 -38.69 20.58 50.97
N LEU A 647 -37.66 19.78 50.66
CA LEU A 647 -36.74 20.07 49.56
C LEU A 647 -37.23 19.30 48.32
N ILE A 648 -37.57 20.02 47.26
CA ILE A 648 -38.02 19.42 46.00
C ILE A 648 -36.85 19.35 45.04
N ALA A 649 -36.62 18.18 44.47
CA ALA A 649 -35.78 18.01 43.29
C ALA A 649 -36.68 17.83 42.05
N GLU A 650 -36.69 18.81 41.17
CA GLU A 650 -37.40 18.78 39.90
C GLU A 650 -36.40 18.52 38.77
N LYS A 651 -36.42 17.31 38.20
CA LYS A 651 -35.57 16.92 37.08
C LYS A 651 -35.82 17.87 35.90
N VAL A 652 -34.76 18.42 35.30
CA VAL A 652 -34.85 19.58 34.39
C VAL A 652 -35.54 19.24 33.07
N ASP A 653 -35.30 18.05 32.53
CA ASP A 653 -35.79 17.66 31.20
C ASP A 653 -37.23 17.10 31.26
N SER A 654 -37.49 16.15 32.17
CA SER A 654 -38.82 15.54 32.32
C SER A 654 -39.81 16.33 33.18
N GLY A 655 -39.34 17.29 33.98
CA GLY A 655 -40.15 17.95 35.01
C GLY A 655 -40.54 17.03 36.18
N THR A 656 -39.98 15.82 36.26
CA THR A 656 -40.32 14.84 37.30
C THR A 656 -39.85 15.34 38.68
N ARG A 657 -40.75 15.36 39.66
CA ARG A 657 -40.49 15.88 41.01
C ARG A 657 -40.31 14.78 42.04
N VAL A 658 -39.18 14.81 42.75
CA VAL A 658 -38.95 14.03 43.98
C VAL A 658 -39.08 14.97 45.18
N THR A 659 -39.98 14.65 46.11
CA THR A 659 -40.21 15.43 47.33
C THR A 659 -39.41 14.82 48.49
N LEU A 660 -38.39 15.54 48.95
CA LEU A 660 -37.65 15.21 50.17
C LEU A 660 -38.30 15.95 51.33
N GLY A 661 -39.32 15.35 51.94
CA GLY A 661 -39.97 15.88 53.13
C GLY A 661 -41.35 15.25 53.43
N PRO A 662 -42.06 15.69 54.49
CA PRO A 662 -41.68 16.77 55.41
C PRO A 662 -40.35 16.55 56.12
N LEU A 663 -39.62 17.64 56.33
CA LEU A 663 -38.27 17.66 56.88
C LEU A 663 -38.30 17.90 58.40
N THR A 664 -37.36 17.27 59.11
CA THR A 664 -37.17 17.45 60.55
C THR A 664 -35.68 17.44 60.92
N GLU A 665 -35.36 18.05 62.05
CA GLU A 665 -34.02 18.14 62.62
C GLU A 665 -33.63 16.79 63.28
N LYS A 666 -33.48 15.73 62.46
CA LYS A 666 -33.17 14.34 62.89
C LYS A 666 -32.18 13.64 61.93
N ASP A 667 -31.44 12.68 62.46
CA ASP A 667 -30.55 11.76 61.73
C ASP A 667 -30.82 10.31 62.17
N PRO A 668 -31.01 9.33 61.25
CA PRO A 668 -31.13 9.49 59.80
C PRO A 668 -32.56 9.86 59.35
N LEU A 669 -32.64 10.63 58.28
CA LEU A 669 -33.86 10.81 57.48
C LEU A 669 -34.06 9.58 56.57
N SER A 670 -35.27 9.01 56.60
CA SER A 670 -35.69 7.92 55.71
C SER A 670 -36.58 8.47 54.60
N LEU A 671 -35.95 9.03 53.57
CA LEU A 671 -36.60 9.68 52.43
C LEU A 671 -36.21 8.98 51.11
N THR A 672 -37.09 9.10 50.11
CA THR A 672 -36.84 8.58 48.76
C THR A 672 -35.58 9.24 48.17
N PRO A 673 -34.64 8.48 47.57
CA PRO A 673 -33.49 9.06 46.88
C PRO A 673 -33.92 9.90 45.67
N VAL A 674 -33.13 10.91 45.32
CA VAL A 674 -33.19 11.48 43.97
C VAL A 674 -32.21 10.70 43.09
N LEU A 675 -32.70 10.12 42.00
CA LEU A 675 -31.88 9.46 40.99
C LEU A 675 -31.61 10.44 39.84
N LEU A 676 -30.33 10.73 39.59
CA LEU A 676 -29.87 11.45 38.39
C LEU A 676 -29.17 10.48 37.44
N HIS A 677 -29.40 10.66 36.14
CA HIS A 677 -28.82 9.82 35.10
C HIS A 677 -27.38 10.26 34.77
N PRO A 678 -26.57 9.48 34.02
CA PRO A 678 -25.22 9.89 33.60
C PRO A 678 -25.21 11.20 32.81
N PHE A 679 -24.07 11.90 32.76
CA PHE A 679 -23.98 13.30 32.29
C PHE A 679 -24.49 13.60 30.86
N TRP A 680 -24.69 12.57 30.03
CA TRP A 680 -25.14 12.66 28.64
C TRP A 680 -26.62 12.26 28.42
N ASP A 681 -27.31 11.79 29.46
CA ASP A 681 -28.67 11.26 29.43
C ASP A 681 -29.67 12.29 29.97
N THR A 682 -30.96 12.11 29.63
CA THR A 682 -32.06 12.91 30.16
C THR A 682 -32.17 12.79 31.68
N ASP A 683 -32.53 13.89 32.34
CA ASP A 683 -32.57 14.00 33.80
C ASP A 683 -31.22 13.74 34.51
N ALA A 684 -30.09 14.03 33.84
CA ALA A 684 -28.78 14.17 34.50
C ALA A 684 -28.71 15.35 35.48
N GLN A 685 -29.67 16.29 35.39
CA GLN A 685 -29.74 17.51 36.22
C GLN A 685 -31.14 17.68 36.84
N ALA A 686 -31.18 18.18 38.08
CA ALA A 686 -32.39 18.62 38.74
C ALA A 686 -32.24 20.04 39.31
N ALA A 687 -33.29 20.84 39.21
CA ALA A 687 -33.45 22.05 40.00
C ALA A 687 -33.85 21.68 41.44
N LEU A 688 -33.21 22.31 42.41
CA LEU A 688 -33.51 22.16 43.84
C LEU A 688 -34.20 23.43 44.34
N TYR A 689 -35.35 23.27 44.98
CA TYR A 689 -36.08 24.38 45.60
C TYR A 689 -36.81 23.96 46.87
N LEU A 690 -36.97 24.90 47.80
CA LEU A 690 -37.74 24.69 49.02
C LEU A 690 -39.22 24.96 48.79
N ALA A 691 -40.07 24.10 49.36
CA ALA A 691 -41.51 24.24 49.39
C ALA A 691 -42.04 23.86 50.78
N GLY A 692 -43.25 24.28 51.12
CA GLY A 692 -43.77 24.06 52.47
C GLY A 692 -45.04 24.84 52.78
N ASP A 693 -45.34 24.94 54.07
CA ASP A 693 -46.42 25.74 54.63
C ASP A 693 -45.95 26.35 55.96
N TYR A 694 -46.37 27.59 56.25
CA TYR A 694 -46.03 28.30 57.47
C TYR A 694 -47.27 28.77 58.24
N SER A 695 -47.42 28.27 59.47
CA SER A 695 -48.63 28.47 60.27
C SER A 695 -48.85 29.90 60.79
N GLY A 696 -47.80 30.73 60.87
CA GLY A 696 -47.89 32.09 61.41
C GLY A 696 -48.23 32.16 62.90
N PRO A 697 -48.54 33.34 63.43
CA PRO A 697 -48.24 34.66 62.85
C PRO A 697 -46.79 35.09 63.16
N LEU A 698 -46.18 35.85 62.25
CA LEU A 698 -44.97 36.63 62.54
C LEU A 698 -45.31 38.10 62.83
N THR A 699 -44.68 38.65 63.86
CA THR A 699 -44.63 40.10 64.13
C THR A 699 -43.52 40.79 63.35
N GLU A 700 -42.39 40.12 63.17
CA GLU A 700 -41.17 40.62 62.51
C GLU A 700 -40.56 39.53 61.60
N PRO A 701 -39.82 39.87 60.53
CA PRO A 701 -39.09 38.90 59.71
C PRO A 701 -38.14 38.02 60.53
N GLN A 702 -37.98 36.74 60.14
CA GLN A 702 -37.14 35.77 60.86
C GLN A 702 -36.20 35.05 59.89
N THR A 703 -34.93 34.91 60.29
CA THR A 703 -33.94 34.13 59.53
C THR A 703 -34.02 32.65 59.90
N LEU A 704 -34.02 31.77 58.90
CA LEU A 704 -33.82 30.33 59.06
C LEU A 704 -32.64 29.88 58.19
N SER A 705 -31.75 29.07 58.75
CA SER A 705 -30.51 28.66 58.11
C SER A 705 -30.21 27.21 58.43
N TYR A 706 -30.28 26.36 57.42
CA TYR A 706 -30.09 24.92 57.54
C TYR A 706 -28.83 24.45 56.81
N ARG A 707 -28.30 23.30 57.22
CA ARG A 707 -27.29 22.52 56.49
C ARG A 707 -27.90 21.18 56.11
N PHE A 708 -27.87 20.87 54.82
CA PHE A 708 -28.28 19.58 54.27
C PHE A 708 -27.03 18.70 54.09
N SER A 709 -27.07 17.47 54.59
CA SER A 709 -26.01 16.48 54.40
C SER A 709 -26.51 15.35 53.50
N PHE A 710 -25.84 15.10 52.38
CA PHE A 710 -26.22 14.07 51.40
C PHE A 710 -25.24 12.90 51.42
N THR A 711 -25.77 11.68 51.33
CA THR A 711 -25.03 10.50 50.89
C THR A 711 -25.21 10.37 49.38
N ILE A 712 -24.12 10.14 48.65
CA ILE A 712 -24.09 9.99 47.20
C ILE A 712 -23.59 8.57 46.89
N SER A 713 -24.29 7.85 46.02
CA SER A 713 -23.92 6.48 45.63
C SER A 713 -24.30 6.20 44.18
N GLY A 714 -23.33 5.79 43.36
CA GLY A 714 -23.59 5.26 42.03
C GLY A 714 -24.37 3.94 42.11
N VAL A 715 -25.34 3.77 41.23
CA VAL A 715 -26.14 2.55 41.09
C VAL A 715 -25.44 1.65 40.07
N PRO A 716 -25.02 0.42 40.43
CA PRO A 716 -24.45 -0.51 39.47
C PRO A 716 -25.47 -0.89 38.39
N THR A 717 -25.08 -0.72 37.12
CA THR A 717 -25.81 -1.23 35.96
C THR A 717 -25.28 -2.62 35.62
N ASN A 718 -26.07 -3.66 35.93
CA ASN A 718 -25.82 -5.05 35.53
C ASN A 718 -26.20 -5.31 34.07
#